data_AF-A0A349ELP0-F1
#
_entry.id   AF-A0A349ELP0-F1
#
_cell.length_a   1.000
_cell.length_b   1.000
_cell.length_c   1.000
_cell.angle_alpha   90.00
_cell.angle_beta   90.00
_cell.angle_gamma   90.00
#
_symmetry.space_group_name_H-M   'P 1'
#
loop_
_entity.id
_entity.type
_entity.pdbx_description
1 polymer ?
#
loop_
_entity_poly.entity_id
_entity_poly.type
_entity_poly.pdbx_seq_one_letter_code
_entity_poly.pdbx_strand_id
1 'polypeptide(L)'
;MHTSIPVQKIAYKRVSDYASLTAAVAAIGATVTTLIIDTATTITAATVIPANITIIVLRTGSITKVAGTLTINGAFSAGSYKVFYSFATDDVSFSVGSVDHALTEWWGAVGDDATDCTVAVQCAFDSYPEVHFLKGTYKLNYSTASAIYMNKPLRYYRITGKGLSTIIKGYNYPAGKHIFKLNEDSLGNVVNSGPGAYKAFFEMMGFDLSDASNNATASVMKVNTAPVYWRTVYLNSVYYGIETVNYCDGIGLYNVTASGTVKAGGAIYYQGSNGDNLVIKQCYSMGNYYTAFVNRSSGGVIEQCMGKVRLYNTHGSSIRNHHQEGLTNGHMIEINNSTVTIEDSYLMNQYIAPGTYYPVYINDELGTNLSASQVTLRNNLFPLKNTNGLNYRAADIYIKDPSPTTTIFLINNFSGMYQQNYFTMNGKMGITAQSSDATLSALLQTNKSLLSGDIAIGYFNGAYRVFPISGRVDFMAYSAAASMNVPTESGVYVGTIPAGTTYYYRCAIVNLMGSSAKSTERSKLTTANNVSIQIQVNGSLPSSIIRIWRGTAPDTYDRYVDIPTPGGYVVYLHDTGGAVSGYEWIIAGIPTPPTVNTLYEGTMFLGGKREFNATAAPTAGTWAVGDRAINSAPAVGQPKAWSYTGTWTSEGNL
;
A
#
# COMPACT_ATOMS: atom_id res chain seq x y z
N MET A 1 25.02 20.61 -57.28
CA MET A 1 26.19 19.71 -57.27
C MET A 1 26.01 18.71 -56.14
N HIS A 2 25.61 17.47 -56.44
CA HIS A 2 25.61 16.38 -55.46
C HIS A 2 27.04 15.86 -55.34
N THR A 3 27.77 16.27 -54.31
CA THR A 3 29.03 15.63 -53.94
C THR A 3 28.69 14.25 -53.42
N SER A 4 28.93 13.22 -54.23
CA SER A 4 28.85 11.82 -53.83
C SER A 4 29.76 11.61 -52.61
N ILE A 5 29.16 11.30 -51.46
CA ILE A 5 29.92 10.82 -50.29
C ILE A 5 30.59 9.52 -50.74
N PRO A 6 31.94 9.41 -50.73
CA PRO A 6 32.61 8.18 -51.08
C PRO A 6 32.11 7.10 -50.11
N VAL A 7 31.48 6.05 -50.65
CA VAL A 7 31.19 4.84 -49.87
C VAL A 7 32.54 4.23 -49.54
N GLN A 8 33.07 4.53 -48.35
CA GLN A 8 34.31 3.96 -47.88
C GLN A 8 34.06 2.45 -47.78
N LYS A 9 34.65 1.69 -48.72
CA LYS A 9 34.53 0.23 -48.75
C LYS A 9 35.25 -0.31 -47.52
N ILE A 10 34.52 -0.51 -46.43
CA ILE A 10 35.06 -1.08 -45.20
C ILE A 10 35.62 -2.46 -45.55
N ALA A 11 36.92 -2.65 -45.29
CA ALA A 11 37.58 -3.92 -45.54
C ALA A 11 37.00 -4.96 -44.57
N TYR A 12 36.48 -6.07 -45.13
CA TYR A 12 36.06 -7.22 -44.35
C TYR A 12 36.98 -8.42 -44.61
N LYS A 13 37.09 -9.28 -43.60
CA LYS A 13 37.79 -10.57 -43.63
C LYS A 13 36.84 -11.65 -43.13
N ARG A 14 37.05 -12.90 -43.56
CA ARG A 14 36.27 -14.06 -43.07
C ARG A 14 37.16 -14.91 -42.16
N VAL A 15 36.59 -15.45 -41.10
CA VAL A 15 37.35 -16.32 -40.19
C VAL A 15 37.77 -17.61 -40.90
N SER A 16 36.99 -18.08 -41.87
CA SER A 16 37.31 -19.24 -42.71
C SER A 16 38.62 -19.12 -43.49
N ASP A 17 39.11 -17.88 -43.68
CA ASP A 17 40.39 -17.62 -44.35
C ASP A 17 41.60 -17.86 -43.44
N TYR A 18 41.35 -18.22 -42.17
CA TYR A 18 42.37 -18.41 -41.13
C TYR A 18 42.17 -19.74 -40.40
N ALA A 19 43.25 -20.26 -39.80
CA ALA A 19 43.21 -21.53 -39.07
C ALA A 19 42.39 -21.45 -37.75
N SER A 20 42.29 -20.27 -37.15
CA SER A 20 41.55 -20.03 -35.89
C SER A 20 41.21 -18.55 -35.73
N LEU A 21 40.35 -18.22 -34.76
CA LEU A 21 40.06 -16.84 -34.40
C LEU A 21 41.32 -16.08 -33.96
N THR A 22 42.17 -16.71 -33.15
CA THR A 22 43.42 -16.10 -32.70
C THR A 22 44.37 -15.80 -33.87
N ALA A 23 44.44 -16.68 -34.87
CA ALA A 23 45.23 -16.46 -36.07
C ALA A 23 44.68 -15.30 -36.93
N ALA A 24 43.35 -15.20 -37.06
CA ALA A 24 42.70 -14.09 -37.76
C ALA A 24 43.03 -12.74 -37.10
N VAL A 25 42.91 -12.66 -35.77
CA VAL A 25 43.20 -11.44 -34.99
C VAL A 25 44.65 -11.02 -35.15
N ALA A 26 45.59 -11.96 -35.00
CA ALA A 26 47.02 -11.69 -35.17
C ALA A 26 47.35 -11.19 -36.59
N ALA A 27 46.73 -11.79 -37.62
CA ALA A 27 46.96 -11.41 -39.01
C ALA A 27 46.36 -10.05 -39.38
N ILE A 28 45.24 -9.65 -38.78
CA ILE A 28 44.63 -8.33 -39.00
C ILE A 28 45.50 -7.22 -38.36
N GLY A 29 46.09 -7.50 -37.20
CA GLY A 29 46.94 -6.57 -36.47
C GLY A 29 46.21 -5.26 -36.13
N ALA A 30 46.84 -4.12 -36.41
CA ALA A 30 46.32 -2.79 -36.09
C ALA A 30 45.30 -2.24 -37.10
N THR A 31 45.00 -2.96 -38.18
CA THR A 31 44.12 -2.47 -39.26
C THR A 31 42.66 -2.47 -38.82
N VAL A 32 41.94 -1.36 -39.01
CA VAL A 32 40.49 -1.31 -38.76
C VAL A 32 39.77 -2.25 -39.73
N THR A 33 39.12 -3.29 -39.21
CA THR A 33 38.61 -4.41 -40.03
C THR A 33 37.30 -4.95 -39.46
N THR A 34 36.36 -5.32 -40.34
CA THR A 34 35.24 -6.18 -39.95
C THR A 34 35.61 -7.65 -40.18
N LEU A 35 35.70 -8.44 -39.11
CA LEU A 35 35.92 -9.87 -39.18
C LEU A 35 34.58 -10.60 -39.07
N ILE A 36 34.20 -11.28 -40.15
CA ILE A 36 32.99 -12.09 -40.25
C ILE A 36 33.31 -13.50 -39.78
N ILE A 37 32.64 -13.97 -38.74
CA ILE A 37 32.68 -15.36 -38.29
C ILE A 37 31.58 -16.10 -39.07
N ASP A 38 31.95 -16.65 -40.22
CA ASP A 38 31.04 -17.32 -41.17
C ASP A 38 31.01 -18.85 -41.03
N THR A 39 31.98 -19.43 -40.33
CA THR A 39 32.05 -20.85 -39.96
C THR A 39 32.37 -21.00 -38.48
N ALA A 40 32.19 -22.21 -37.94
CA ALA A 40 32.67 -22.52 -36.59
C ALA A 40 34.19 -22.32 -36.51
N THR A 41 34.66 -21.67 -35.44
CA THR A 41 36.08 -21.46 -35.13
C THR A 41 36.35 -21.77 -33.66
N THR A 42 37.62 -21.89 -33.29
CA THR A 42 38.05 -22.21 -31.93
C THR A 42 39.00 -21.16 -31.36
N ILE A 43 39.03 -21.06 -30.03
CA ILE A 43 40.14 -20.45 -29.29
C ILE A 43 40.86 -21.54 -28.49
N THR A 44 42.19 -21.56 -28.59
CA THR A 44 43.06 -22.55 -27.91
C THR A 44 43.93 -21.91 -26.82
N ALA A 45 43.79 -20.61 -26.62
CA ALA A 45 44.44 -19.81 -25.58
C ALA A 45 43.61 -18.54 -25.33
N ALA A 46 43.97 -17.79 -24.27
CA ALA A 46 43.35 -16.50 -24.01
C ALA A 46 43.50 -15.60 -25.25
N THR A 47 42.36 -15.10 -25.76
CA THR A 47 42.29 -14.35 -27.00
C THR A 47 41.65 -13.00 -26.74
N VAL A 48 42.34 -11.92 -27.12
CA VAL A 48 41.84 -10.56 -27.01
C VAL A 48 41.56 -10.03 -28.41
N ILE A 49 40.29 -9.73 -28.71
CA ILE A 49 39.89 -9.02 -29.92
C ILE A 49 40.10 -7.51 -29.66
N PRO A 50 41.03 -6.83 -30.34
CA PRO A 50 41.30 -5.42 -30.11
C PRO A 50 40.18 -4.52 -30.65
N ALA A 51 40.14 -3.27 -30.17
CA ALA A 51 39.05 -2.32 -30.47
C ALA A 51 38.91 -1.96 -31.96
N ASN A 52 39.96 -2.16 -32.77
CA ASN A 52 39.95 -1.93 -34.21
C ASN A 52 39.25 -3.05 -35.02
N ILE A 53 38.85 -4.16 -34.39
CA ILE A 53 38.20 -5.29 -35.08
C ILE A 53 36.72 -5.34 -34.68
N THR A 54 35.82 -5.17 -35.67
CA THR A 54 34.40 -5.45 -35.51
C THR A 54 34.11 -6.91 -35.81
N ILE A 55 33.49 -7.64 -34.89
CA ILE A 55 33.06 -9.03 -35.05
C ILE A 55 31.60 -9.08 -35.51
N ILE A 56 31.33 -9.80 -36.59
CA ILE A 56 29.96 -10.17 -37.00
C ILE A 56 29.87 -11.69 -37.10
N VAL A 57 29.04 -12.32 -36.27
CA VAL A 57 28.84 -13.78 -36.29
C VAL A 57 27.60 -14.11 -37.09
N LEU A 58 27.78 -14.78 -38.23
CA LEU A 58 26.66 -15.29 -39.05
C LEU A 58 26.04 -16.53 -38.40
N ARG A 59 24.84 -16.93 -38.83
CA ARG A 59 24.13 -18.10 -38.27
C ARG A 59 24.90 -19.41 -38.44
N THR A 60 25.77 -19.49 -39.45
CA THR A 60 26.66 -20.62 -39.71
C THR A 60 27.97 -20.56 -38.92
N GLY A 61 28.26 -19.41 -38.30
CA GLY A 61 29.44 -19.17 -37.50
C GLY A 61 29.22 -19.41 -36.02
N SER A 62 30.29 -19.78 -35.32
CA SER A 62 30.32 -19.89 -33.86
C SER A 62 31.76 -19.86 -33.35
N ILE A 63 31.92 -19.56 -32.06
CA ILE A 63 33.21 -19.58 -31.38
C ILE A 63 33.13 -20.66 -30.30
N THR A 64 34.02 -21.64 -30.38
CA THR A 64 34.13 -22.73 -29.39
C THR A 64 35.37 -22.54 -28.55
N LYS A 65 35.21 -22.56 -27.23
CA LYS A 65 36.34 -22.57 -26.30
C LYS A 65 36.96 -23.96 -26.25
N VAL A 66 38.24 -24.06 -26.60
CA VAL A 66 39.09 -25.22 -26.27
C VAL A 66 39.90 -24.91 -25.01
N ALA A 67 40.46 -23.70 -24.90
CA ALA A 67 41.14 -23.20 -23.70
C ALA A 67 41.19 -21.66 -23.66
N GLY A 68 41.45 -21.11 -22.47
CA GLY A 68 41.59 -19.66 -22.25
C GLY A 68 40.27 -18.89 -22.14
N THR A 69 40.36 -17.57 -22.09
CA THR A 69 39.23 -16.63 -22.07
C THR A 69 39.15 -15.83 -23.36
N LEU A 70 37.99 -15.22 -23.62
CA LEU A 70 37.75 -14.34 -24.76
C LEU A 70 37.41 -12.93 -24.26
N THR A 71 38.25 -11.96 -24.61
CA THR A 71 37.98 -10.53 -24.35
C THR A 71 37.70 -9.84 -25.67
N ILE A 72 36.56 -9.14 -25.77
CA ILE A 72 36.15 -8.46 -27.00
C ILE A 72 36.13 -6.95 -26.73
N ASN A 73 37.13 -6.25 -27.28
CA ASN A 73 37.27 -4.80 -27.13
C ASN A 73 36.64 -4.00 -28.28
N GLY A 74 36.44 -4.64 -29.44
CA GLY A 74 35.79 -4.02 -30.60
C GLY A 74 34.30 -4.32 -30.68
N ALA A 75 33.58 -3.69 -31.60
CA ALA A 75 32.14 -3.90 -31.77
C ALA A 75 31.81 -5.38 -32.09
N PHE A 76 30.75 -5.91 -31.52
CA PHE A 76 30.29 -7.29 -31.71
C PHE A 76 28.81 -7.32 -32.09
N SER A 77 28.46 -8.15 -33.07
CA SER A 77 27.09 -8.35 -33.51
C SER A 77 26.84 -9.82 -33.87
N ALA A 78 25.72 -10.35 -33.40
CA ALA A 78 25.23 -11.68 -33.73
C ALA A 78 23.70 -11.68 -33.69
N GLY A 79 23.07 -12.59 -34.43
CA GLY A 79 21.62 -12.81 -34.31
C GLY A 79 21.22 -13.52 -33.01
N SER A 80 19.94 -13.86 -32.89
CA SER A 80 19.36 -14.57 -31.73
C SER A 80 19.59 -16.09 -31.79
N TYR A 81 20.86 -16.51 -31.81
CA TYR A 81 21.26 -17.91 -31.80
C TYR A 81 22.55 -18.08 -31.01
N LYS A 82 22.83 -19.33 -30.58
CA LYS A 82 24.02 -19.66 -29.82
C LYS A 82 25.27 -19.42 -30.67
N VAL A 83 26.17 -18.59 -30.17
CA VAL A 83 27.45 -18.26 -30.82
C VAL A 83 28.65 -18.63 -29.96
N PHE A 84 28.47 -18.81 -28.65
CA PHE A 84 29.50 -19.24 -27.72
C PHE A 84 29.27 -20.70 -27.27
N TYR A 85 30.22 -21.58 -27.59
CA TYR A 85 30.18 -23.00 -27.24
C TYR A 85 31.31 -23.35 -26.28
N SER A 86 31.00 -24.16 -25.25
CA SER A 86 31.94 -24.60 -24.21
C SER A 86 32.55 -23.47 -23.36
N PHE A 87 31.93 -22.29 -23.36
CA PHE A 87 32.25 -21.21 -22.43
C PHE A 87 31.48 -21.42 -21.12
N ALA A 88 32.17 -21.25 -20.01
CA ALA A 88 31.63 -21.19 -18.66
C ALA A 88 31.51 -19.74 -18.17
N THR A 89 31.05 -19.57 -16.94
CA THR A 89 31.04 -18.30 -16.22
C THR A 89 32.42 -17.63 -16.29
N ASP A 90 32.45 -16.32 -16.51
CA ASP A 90 33.67 -15.51 -16.65
C ASP A 90 34.57 -15.74 -17.86
N ASP A 91 34.21 -16.64 -18.79
CA ASP A 91 35.08 -16.93 -19.92
C ASP A 91 34.99 -15.93 -21.09
N VAL A 92 33.88 -15.19 -21.20
CA VAL A 92 33.67 -14.14 -22.21
C VAL A 92 33.53 -12.81 -21.50
N SER A 93 34.22 -11.78 -21.97
CA SER A 93 34.08 -10.41 -21.48
C SER A 93 33.96 -9.42 -22.63
N PHE A 94 32.98 -8.53 -22.53
CA PHE A 94 32.75 -7.45 -23.47
C PHE A 94 33.19 -6.13 -22.83
N SER A 95 34.08 -5.40 -23.50
CA SER A 95 34.42 -4.05 -23.05
C SER A 95 33.27 -3.07 -23.27
N VAL A 96 33.28 -1.97 -22.53
CA VAL A 96 32.28 -0.90 -22.67
C VAL A 96 32.20 -0.43 -24.12
N GLY A 97 31.00 -0.47 -24.71
CA GLY A 97 30.76 -0.08 -26.10
C GLY A 97 31.05 -1.15 -27.16
N SER A 98 31.48 -2.36 -26.76
CA SER A 98 31.61 -3.49 -27.70
C SER A 98 30.25 -4.08 -28.10
N VAL A 99 29.26 -4.04 -27.22
CA VAL A 99 27.87 -4.42 -27.50
C VAL A 99 26.93 -3.43 -26.83
N ASP A 100 25.74 -3.25 -27.39
CA ASP A 100 24.67 -2.53 -26.69
C ASP A 100 24.12 -3.36 -25.52
N HIS A 101 24.00 -4.68 -25.73
CA HIS A 101 23.53 -5.65 -24.75
C HIS A 101 24.02 -7.06 -25.10
N ALA A 102 24.07 -7.93 -24.09
CA ALA A 102 24.26 -9.36 -24.26
C ALA A 102 22.90 -10.07 -24.38
N LEU A 103 22.75 -10.96 -25.37
CA LEU A 103 21.59 -11.84 -25.49
C LEU A 103 21.89 -13.18 -24.83
N THR A 104 21.01 -13.64 -23.93
CA THR A 104 21.18 -14.94 -23.27
C THR A 104 21.24 -16.11 -24.26
N GLU A 105 20.60 -15.96 -25.42
CA GLU A 105 20.61 -16.91 -26.53
C GLU A 105 22.01 -17.14 -27.10
N TRP A 106 22.93 -16.17 -26.98
CA TRP A 106 24.32 -16.32 -27.43
C TRP A 106 25.07 -17.44 -26.69
N TRP A 107 24.65 -17.78 -25.48
CA TRP A 107 25.15 -18.92 -24.68
C TRP A 107 24.23 -20.15 -24.73
N GLY A 108 23.10 -20.06 -25.43
CA GLY A 108 22.17 -21.16 -25.64
C GLY A 108 20.99 -21.21 -24.68
N ALA A 109 20.64 -20.10 -24.02
CA ALA A 109 19.34 -20.01 -23.37
C ALA A 109 18.21 -20.13 -24.40
N VAL A 110 17.12 -20.80 -24.04
CA VAL A 110 15.94 -21.00 -24.90
C VAL A 110 14.68 -20.73 -24.07
N GLY A 111 13.82 -19.84 -24.56
CA GLY A 111 12.57 -19.48 -23.89
C GLY A 111 11.43 -20.50 -24.09
N ASP A 112 11.70 -21.79 -23.89
CA ASP A 112 10.79 -22.92 -24.20
C ASP A 112 10.17 -23.63 -22.98
N ASP A 113 10.40 -23.12 -21.76
CA ASP A 113 10.02 -23.75 -20.48
C ASP A 113 10.56 -25.19 -20.26
N ALA A 114 11.52 -25.63 -21.07
CA ALA A 114 12.08 -26.98 -21.02
C ALA A 114 13.58 -26.96 -20.75
N THR A 115 14.30 -26.11 -21.47
CA THR A 115 15.76 -25.97 -21.43
C THR A 115 16.19 -25.30 -20.12
N ASP A 116 17.10 -25.95 -19.38
CA ASP A 116 17.75 -25.33 -18.22
C ASP A 116 18.69 -24.20 -18.69
N CYS A 117 18.25 -22.97 -18.48
CA CYS A 117 18.93 -21.77 -18.92
C CYS A 117 19.90 -21.21 -17.87
N THR A 118 20.03 -21.83 -16.69
CA THR A 118 20.81 -21.27 -15.56
C THR A 118 22.23 -20.86 -15.95
N VAL A 119 22.99 -21.77 -16.59
CA VAL A 119 24.38 -21.49 -16.97
C VAL A 119 24.47 -20.43 -18.07
N ALA A 120 23.61 -20.51 -19.09
CA ALA A 120 23.61 -19.55 -20.20
C ALA A 120 23.27 -18.13 -19.73
N VAL A 121 22.32 -18.01 -18.80
CA VAL A 121 21.97 -16.73 -18.18
C VAL A 121 23.12 -16.19 -17.35
N GLN A 122 23.74 -17.01 -16.49
CA GLN A 122 24.90 -16.57 -15.69
C GLN A 122 26.05 -16.09 -16.59
N CYS A 123 26.37 -16.84 -17.66
CA CYS A 123 27.44 -16.43 -18.58
C CYS A 123 27.15 -15.09 -19.26
N ALA A 124 25.89 -14.79 -19.59
CA ALA A 124 25.51 -13.50 -20.14
C ALA A 124 25.77 -12.36 -19.14
N PHE A 125 25.36 -12.52 -17.87
CA PHE A 125 25.59 -11.55 -16.80
C PHE A 125 27.07 -11.33 -16.49
N ASP A 126 27.88 -12.38 -16.54
CA ASP A 126 29.32 -12.29 -16.32
C ASP A 126 30.03 -11.55 -17.46
N SER A 127 29.46 -11.63 -18.67
CA SER A 127 30.07 -11.06 -19.88
C SER A 127 29.79 -9.56 -20.07
N TYR A 128 28.61 -9.09 -19.67
CA TYR A 128 28.16 -7.72 -19.88
C TYR A 128 27.02 -7.32 -18.92
N PRO A 129 26.96 -6.05 -18.46
CA PRO A 129 25.96 -5.61 -17.47
C PRO A 129 24.55 -5.43 -18.03
N GLU A 130 24.40 -5.18 -19.33
CA GLU A 130 23.09 -5.06 -19.98
C GLU A 130 22.73 -6.38 -20.66
N VAL A 131 21.75 -7.09 -20.10
CA VAL A 131 21.32 -8.41 -20.56
C VAL A 131 19.87 -8.32 -21.04
N HIS A 132 19.63 -8.79 -22.27
CA HIS A 132 18.30 -8.84 -22.86
C HIS A 132 17.85 -10.29 -23.03
N PHE A 133 16.58 -10.49 -22.74
CA PHE A 133 15.87 -11.73 -22.98
C PHE A 133 14.88 -11.53 -24.12
N LEU A 134 14.76 -12.51 -25.01
CA LEU A 134 13.70 -12.53 -26.00
C LEU A 134 12.38 -12.97 -25.37
N LYS A 135 11.33 -13.01 -26.19
CA LYS A 135 10.02 -13.52 -25.74
C LYS A 135 10.12 -15.03 -25.51
N GLY A 136 9.62 -15.50 -24.37
CA GLY A 136 9.58 -16.92 -24.01
C GLY A 136 9.65 -17.15 -22.50
N THR A 137 9.63 -18.41 -22.10
CA THR A 137 9.76 -18.83 -20.70
C THR A 137 11.12 -19.49 -20.48
N TYR A 138 11.98 -18.88 -19.68
CA TYR A 138 13.33 -19.36 -19.42
C TYR A 138 13.34 -20.08 -18.07
N LYS A 139 13.53 -21.40 -18.12
CA LYS A 139 13.59 -22.23 -16.93
C LYS A 139 14.96 -22.11 -16.28
N LEU A 140 14.99 -21.70 -15.02
CA LEU A 140 16.18 -21.66 -14.18
C LEU A 140 16.07 -22.76 -13.12
N ASN A 141 17.02 -23.66 -13.05
CA ASN A 141 17.02 -24.76 -12.09
C ASN A 141 18.07 -24.53 -10.98
N TYR A 142 17.63 -24.59 -9.72
CA TYR A 142 18.51 -24.42 -8.56
C TYR A 142 19.53 -25.57 -8.41
N SER A 143 19.24 -26.77 -8.93
CA SER A 143 20.14 -27.92 -8.76
C SER A 143 21.44 -27.83 -9.57
N THR A 144 21.47 -26.98 -10.60
CA THR A 144 22.62 -26.83 -11.52
C THR A 144 23.49 -25.61 -11.16
N ALA A 145 22.89 -24.54 -10.62
CA ALA A 145 23.61 -23.49 -9.91
C ALA A 145 22.68 -22.87 -8.84
N SER A 146 23.22 -22.55 -7.67
CA SER A 146 22.45 -22.11 -6.50
C SER A 146 21.74 -20.75 -6.68
N ALA A 147 22.19 -19.87 -7.57
CA ALA A 147 21.51 -18.61 -7.90
C ALA A 147 22.18 -17.99 -9.13
N ILE A 148 21.53 -16.99 -9.73
CA ILE A 148 22.19 -16.06 -10.65
C ILE A 148 22.81 -14.93 -9.84
N TYR A 149 24.14 -14.78 -9.92
CA TYR A 149 24.92 -13.80 -9.17
C TYR A 149 25.22 -12.59 -10.03
N MET A 150 24.89 -11.40 -9.50
CA MET A 150 25.21 -10.09 -10.07
C MET A 150 26.20 -9.40 -9.14
N ASN A 151 27.47 -9.77 -9.25
CA ASN A 151 28.50 -9.36 -8.30
C ASN A 151 29.80 -8.84 -8.95
N LYS A 152 29.85 -8.77 -10.29
CA LYS A 152 30.96 -8.12 -10.98
C LYS A 152 30.96 -6.63 -10.66
N PRO A 153 32.12 -6.01 -10.37
CA PRO A 153 32.29 -4.62 -9.90
C PRO A 153 31.84 -3.51 -10.89
N LEU A 154 30.92 -3.83 -11.79
CA LEU A 154 30.25 -2.93 -12.69
C LEU A 154 29.11 -2.20 -11.95
N ARG A 155 29.04 -0.89 -12.18
CA ARG A 155 28.20 0.03 -11.40
C ARG A 155 26.69 -0.08 -11.68
N TYR A 156 26.28 -0.92 -12.64
CA TYR A 156 24.93 -0.92 -13.18
C TYR A 156 24.65 -2.23 -13.90
N TYR A 157 23.57 -2.92 -13.54
CA TYR A 157 22.98 -4.04 -14.28
C TYR A 157 21.64 -3.60 -14.86
N ARG A 158 21.37 -3.94 -16.11
CA ARG A 158 20.05 -3.74 -16.73
C ARG A 158 19.57 -5.02 -17.39
N ILE A 159 18.41 -5.47 -16.95
CA ILE A 159 17.79 -6.71 -17.35
C ILE A 159 16.48 -6.36 -18.02
N THR A 160 16.36 -6.68 -19.31
CA THR A 160 15.19 -6.28 -20.11
C THR A 160 14.57 -7.49 -20.80
N GLY A 161 13.27 -7.69 -20.60
CA GLY A 161 12.47 -8.64 -21.38
C GLY A 161 11.77 -7.99 -22.58
N LYS A 162 11.09 -8.80 -23.40
CA LYS A 162 10.23 -8.34 -24.50
C LYS A 162 8.77 -8.29 -24.06
N GLY A 163 8.51 -7.60 -22.95
CA GLY A 163 7.19 -7.50 -22.31
C GLY A 163 6.90 -8.62 -21.32
N LEU A 164 5.69 -8.63 -20.73
CA LEU A 164 5.30 -9.61 -19.71
C LEU A 164 5.22 -11.06 -20.22
N SER A 165 5.42 -11.29 -21.52
CA SER A 165 5.58 -12.63 -22.12
C SER A 165 7.01 -13.18 -22.04
N THR A 166 7.97 -12.41 -21.52
CA THR A 166 9.29 -12.92 -21.13
C THR A 166 9.22 -13.32 -19.67
N ILE A 167 9.26 -14.62 -19.39
CA ILE A 167 9.08 -15.17 -18.04
C ILE A 167 10.38 -15.86 -17.61
N ILE A 168 10.87 -15.53 -16.43
CA ILE A 168 11.89 -16.29 -15.73
C ILE A 168 11.19 -17.23 -14.77
N LYS A 169 11.27 -18.54 -15.03
CA LYS A 169 10.60 -19.56 -14.22
C LYS A 169 11.61 -20.30 -13.35
N GLY A 170 11.46 -20.21 -12.03
CA GLY A 170 12.33 -20.93 -11.10
C GLY A 170 11.83 -22.35 -10.85
N TYR A 171 12.72 -23.32 -11.04
CA TYR A 171 12.48 -24.75 -10.86
C TYR A 171 13.35 -25.31 -9.72
N ASN A 172 12.75 -26.17 -8.88
CA ASN A 172 13.39 -26.78 -7.71
C ASN A 172 14.03 -25.79 -6.73
N TYR A 173 13.51 -24.58 -6.57
CA TYR A 173 14.05 -23.62 -5.60
C TYR A 173 13.58 -23.97 -4.19
N PRO A 174 14.48 -24.39 -3.28
CA PRO A 174 14.10 -24.68 -1.90
C PRO A 174 13.55 -23.45 -1.18
N ALA A 175 12.89 -23.71 -0.06
CA ALA A 175 12.47 -22.67 0.88
C ALA A 175 13.64 -21.72 1.24
N GLY A 176 13.39 -20.41 1.19
CA GLY A 176 14.36 -19.37 1.55
C GLY A 176 15.47 -19.14 0.52
N LYS A 177 15.34 -19.65 -0.70
CA LYS A 177 16.28 -19.44 -1.80
C LYS A 177 15.78 -18.39 -2.79
N HIS A 178 16.72 -17.83 -3.56
CA HIS A 178 16.49 -16.68 -4.45
C HIS A 178 16.97 -16.99 -5.86
N ILE A 179 16.22 -16.56 -6.87
CA ILE A 179 16.65 -16.67 -8.28
C ILE A 179 17.89 -15.82 -8.52
N PHE A 180 17.85 -14.56 -8.09
CA PHE A 180 18.90 -13.57 -8.28
C PHE A 180 19.49 -13.12 -6.95
N LYS A 181 20.79 -12.88 -6.94
CA LYS A 181 21.52 -12.30 -5.82
C LYS A 181 22.37 -11.12 -6.29
N LEU A 182 22.09 -9.95 -5.74
CA LEU A 182 22.82 -8.71 -6.04
C LEU A 182 23.83 -8.41 -4.92
N ASN A 183 25.09 -8.16 -5.31
CA ASN A 183 26.20 -7.88 -4.40
C ASN A 183 26.43 -8.97 -3.33
N GLU A 184 26.30 -10.22 -3.75
CA GLU A 184 26.59 -11.38 -2.93
C GLU A 184 27.38 -12.40 -3.78
N ASP A 185 28.35 -13.08 -3.18
CA ASP A 185 29.07 -14.18 -3.83
C ASP A 185 28.38 -15.55 -3.59
N SER A 186 28.94 -16.61 -4.15
CA SER A 186 28.40 -17.96 -3.97
C SER A 186 28.41 -18.47 -2.53
N LEU A 187 29.24 -17.88 -1.67
CA LEU A 187 29.36 -18.22 -0.25
C LEU A 187 28.42 -17.37 0.63
N GLY A 188 27.75 -16.38 0.06
CA GLY A 188 26.86 -15.47 0.79
C GLY A 188 27.57 -14.21 1.32
N ASN A 189 28.84 -13.99 0.96
CA ASN A 189 29.57 -12.81 1.39
C ASN A 189 29.16 -11.59 0.58
N VAL A 190 29.16 -10.43 1.24
CA VAL A 190 29.03 -9.12 0.58
C VAL A 190 30.27 -8.91 -0.30
N VAL A 191 30.09 -8.63 -1.60
CA VAL A 191 31.25 -8.42 -2.49
C VAL A 191 31.79 -6.99 -2.42
N ASN A 192 30.93 -6.01 -2.15
CA ASN A 192 31.33 -4.63 -1.88
C ASN A 192 30.47 -4.01 -0.77
N SER A 193 31.12 -3.38 0.21
CA SER A 193 30.45 -2.72 1.33
C SER A 193 30.02 -1.27 1.04
N GLY A 194 30.46 -0.69 -0.07
CA GLY A 194 30.19 0.71 -0.42
C GLY A 194 28.74 0.92 -0.88
N PRO A 195 27.95 1.81 -0.23
CA PRO A 195 26.62 2.17 -0.71
C PRO A 195 26.70 2.75 -2.13
N GLY A 196 25.91 2.19 -3.05
CA GLY A 196 25.82 2.64 -4.44
C GLY A 196 26.85 2.05 -5.41
N ALA A 197 27.70 1.11 -4.97
CA ALA A 197 28.63 0.42 -5.87
C ALA A 197 27.91 -0.42 -6.94
N TYR A 198 26.71 -0.91 -6.64
CA TYR A 198 25.88 -1.71 -7.54
C TYR A 198 24.51 -1.10 -7.69
N LYS A 199 23.93 -1.21 -8.88
CA LYS A 199 22.52 -0.87 -9.14
C LYS A 199 21.96 -1.90 -10.09
N ALA A 200 20.70 -2.30 -9.93
CA ALA A 200 20.07 -3.21 -10.87
C ALA A 200 18.70 -2.69 -11.34
N PHE A 201 18.41 -2.87 -12.62
CA PHE A 201 17.16 -2.47 -13.26
C PHE A 201 16.52 -3.69 -13.92
N PHE A 202 15.27 -3.98 -13.59
CA PHE A 202 14.48 -5.05 -14.22
C PHE A 202 13.29 -4.43 -14.91
N GLU A 203 13.17 -4.64 -16.22
CA GLU A 203 12.15 -4.00 -17.03
C GLU A 203 11.43 -5.01 -17.93
N MET A 204 10.10 -4.91 -17.98
CA MET A 204 9.26 -5.60 -18.97
C MET A 204 9.40 -7.14 -18.96
N MET A 205 9.23 -7.77 -17.80
CA MET A 205 9.36 -9.22 -17.64
C MET A 205 8.49 -9.79 -16.51
N GLY A 206 8.29 -11.10 -16.51
CA GLY A 206 7.60 -11.84 -15.47
C GLY A 206 8.52 -12.80 -14.70
N PHE A 207 8.19 -13.08 -13.45
CA PHE A 207 8.80 -14.11 -12.64
C PHE A 207 7.75 -15.10 -12.16
N ASP A 208 8.02 -16.39 -12.33
CA ASP A 208 7.09 -17.45 -11.98
C ASP A 208 7.79 -18.53 -11.13
N LEU A 209 7.23 -18.81 -9.95
CA LEU A 209 7.67 -19.85 -9.03
C LEU A 209 6.61 -20.91 -8.76
N SER A 210 5.60 -21.04 -9.63
CA SER A 210 4.46 -21.94 -9.43
C SER A 210 4.76 -23.44 -9.57
N ASP A 211 5.91 -23.81 -10.15
CA ASP A 211 6.13 -25.15 -10.72
C ASP A 211 6.51 -26.28 -9.74
N ALA A 212 6.36 -26.12 -8.42
CA ALA A 212 6.64 -27.22 -7.49
C ALA A 212 6.00 -27.07 -6.10
N SER A 213 5.64 -28.20 -5.50
CA SER A 213 5.38 -28.36 -4.06
C SER A 213 6.55 -27.85 -3.18
N ASN A 214 7.77 -27.82 -3.74
CA ASN A 214 9.00 -27.49 -3.02
C ASN A 214 9.37 -26.00 -3.05
N ASN A 215 8.72 -25.19 -3.89
CA ASN A 215 8.97 -23.74 -3.97
C ASN A 215 8.29 -22.96 -2.82
N ALA A 216 8.04 -23.64 -1.69
CA ALA A 216 7.56 -23.19 -0.38
C ALA A 216 7.66 -21.69 -0.12
N THR A 217 8.87 -21.18 -0.17
CA THR A 217 9.19 -19.80 0.22
C THR A 217 10.33 -19.25 -0.63
N ALA A 218 10.36 -19.65 -1.90
CA ALA A 218 11.35 -19.13 -2.84
C ALA A 218 11.00 -17.67 -3.23
N SER A 219 12.03 -16.86 -3.38
CA SER A 219 11.93 -15.43 -3.69
C SER A 219 12.63 -15.12 -5.01
N VAL A 220 12.32 -14.00 -5.63
CA VAL A 220 12.97 -13.63 -6.91
C VAL A 220 14.36 -13.10 -6.64
N MET A 221 14.50 -12.10 -5.77
CA MET A 221 15.75 -11.38 -5.62
C MET A 221 16.14 -11.17 -4.15
N LYS A 222 17.40 -11.46 -3.84
CA LYS A 222 18.09 -11.01 -2.62
C LYS A 222 19.02 -9.84 -2.94
N VAL A 223 18.95 -8.79 -2.14
CA VAL A 223 19.77 -7.59 -2.31
C VAL A 223 20.60 -7.34 -1.06
N ASN A 224 21.90 -7.15 -1.28
CA ASN A 224 22.85 -6.83 -0.25
C ASN A 224 23.47 -5.45 -0.52
N THR A 225 23.04 -4.40 0.15
CA THR A 225 23.62 -3.05 0.00
C THR A 225 23.66 -2.50 -1.44
N ALA A 226 22.50 -2.44 -2.10
CA ALA A 226 22.41 -1.90 -3.46
C ALA A 226 21.01 -1.33 -3.82
N PRO A 227 20.94 -0.22 -4.58
CA PRO A 227 19.72 0.21 -5.24
C PRO A 227 19.18 -0.80 -6.26
N VAL A 228 17.86 -1.00 -6.26
CA VAL A 228 17.17 -1.86 -7.23
C VAL A 228 15.90 -1.18 -7.73
N TYR A 229 15.71 -1.23 -9.04
CA TYR A 229 14.58 -0.62 -9.73
C TYR A 229 13.84 -1.66 -10.56
N TRP A 230 12.54 -1.83 -10.31
CA TRP A 230 11.67 -2.69 -11.11
C TRP A 230 10.64 -1.83 -11.84
N ARG A 231 10.46 -2.07 -13.13
CA ARG A 231 9.48 -1.36 -13.96
C ARG A 231 8.69 -2.33 -14.85
N THR A 232 7.37 -2.35 -14.69
CA THR A 232 6.49 -3.25 -15.45
C THR A 232 6.94 -4.71 -15.28
N VAL A 233 6.89 -5.17 -14.03
CA VAL A 233 7.28 -6.52 -13.63
C VAL A 233 6.05 -7.28 -13.14
N TYR A 234 5.93 -8.54 -13.53
CA TYR A 234 4.87 -9.43 -13.07
C TYR A 234 5.43 -10.54 -12.17
N LEU A 235 4.73 -10.86 -11.08
CA LEU A 235 5.11 -11.91 -10.13
C LEU A 235 3.99 -12.94 -10.00
N ASN A 236 4.34 -14.22 -10.13
CA ASN A 236 3.43 -15.35 -9.94
C ASN A 236 4.01 -16.34 -8.92
N SER A 237 3.24 -16.67 -7.88
CA SER A 237 3.60 -17.66 -6.86
C SER A 237 4.94 -17.43 -6.14
N VAL A 238 5.38 -16.18 -6.00
CA VAL A 238 6.64 -15.81 -5.34
C VAL A 238 6.45 -15.51 -3.85
N TYR A 239 7.40 -15.85 -2.98
CA TYR A 239 7.33 -15.44 -1.57
C TYR A 239 7.70 -13.96 -1.41
N TYR A 240 8.93 -13.58 -1.76
CA TYR A 240 9.30 -12.18 -1.92
C TYR A 240 9.66 -11.87 -3.37
N GLY A 241 9.21 -10.71 -3.88
CA GLY A 241 9.78 -10.14 -5.10
C GLY A 241 11.22 -9.73 -4.83
N ILE A 242 11.41 -8.71 -3.99
CA ILE A 242 12.71 -8.26 -3.52
C ILE A 242 12.81 -8.42 -2.01
N GLU A 243 13.91 -9.02 -1.55
CA GLU A 243 14.30 -9.10 -0.15
C GLU A 243 15.62 -8.36 0.06
N THR A 244 15.65 -7.34 0.93
CA THR A 244 16.91 -6.69 1.34
C THR A 244 17.36 -7.23 2.70
N VAL A 245 18.64 -7.59 2.82
CA VAL A 245 19.19 -8.15 4.08
C VAL A 245 20.13 -7.22 4.83
N ASN A 246 20.72 -6.26 4.14
CA ASN A 246 21.60 -5.22 4.69
C ASN A 246 21.15 -3.85 4.20
N TYR A 247 21.76 -2.79 4.74
CA TYR A 247 21.41 -1.40 4.48
C TYR A 247 21.19 -1.13 2.98
N CYS A 248 19.96 -0.85 2.53
CA CYS A 248 19.66 -0.67 1.10
C CYS A 248 18.90 0.62 0.85
N ASP A 249 19.49 1.48 0.02
CA ASP A 249 18.92 2.75 -0.40
C ASP A 249 18.43 2.71 -1.84
N GLY A 250 17.45 3.55 -2.16
CA GLY A 250 17.04 3.79 -3.54
C GLY A 250 16.36 2.58 -4.18
N ILE A 251 15.43 1.97 -3.45
CA ILE A 251 14.56 0.93 -4.00
C ILE A 251 13.38 1.60 -4.71
N GLY A 252 13.20 1.30 -5.99
CA GLY A 252 12.16 1.90 -6.83
C GLY A 252 11.31 0.87 -7.56
N LEU A 253 10.03 0.73 -7.22
CA LEU A 253 9.10 -0.21 -7.85
C LEU A 253 8.00 0.55 -8.58
N TYR A 254 7.86 0.28 -9.87
CA TYR A 254 6.94 1.00 -10.75
C TYR A 254 6.13 0.00 -11.57
N ASN A 255 4.80 0.02 -11.43
CA ASN A 255 3.92 -0.87 -12.18
C ASN A 255 4.27 -2.37 -11.96
N VAL A 256 4.48 -2.77 -10.71
CA VAL A 256 4.74 -4.18 -10.34
C VAL A 256 3.45 -4.85 -9.94
N THR A 257 3.08 -5.95 -10.59
CA THR A 257 1.87 -6.70 -10.29
C THR A 257 2.21 -8.07 -9.75
N ALA A 258 1.65 -8.44 -8.60
CA ALA A 258 1.74 -9.77 -8.03
C ALA A 258 0.36 -10.45 -8.00
N SER A 259 0.29 -11.65 -8.59
CA SER A 259 -0.94 -12.45 -8.65
C SER A 259 -0.69 -13.93 -8.37
N GLY A 260 -1.78 -14.70 -8.17
CA GLY A 260 -1.76 -16.15 -7.94
C GLY A 260 -2.02 -16.55 -6.47
N THR A 261 -1.96 -17.86 -6.19
CA THR A 261 -1.98 -18.43 -4.82
C THR A 261 -0.66 -18.09 -4.14
N VAL A 262 -0.48 -16.81 -3.82
CA VAL A 262 0.74 -16.35 -3.18
C VAL A 262 0.71 -16.76 -1.71
N LYS A 263 1.85 -17.27 -1.24
CA LYS A 263 1.92 -17.96 0.04
C LYS A 263 1.82 -16.95 1.18
N ALA A 264 1.08 -17.32 2.22
CA ALA A 264 0.79 -16.43 3.34
C ALA A 264 2.08 -15.83 3.91
N GLY A 265 2.12 -14.50 4.04
CA GLY A 265 3.29 -13.76 4.54
C GLY A 265 4.20 -13.17 3.46
N GLY A 266 4.01 -13.48 2.17
CA GLY A 266 4.81 -12.92 1.09
C GLY A 266 4.60 -11.41 0.82
N ALA A 267 5.58 -10.77 0.17
CA ALA A 267 5.58 -9.34 -0.15
C ALA A 267 6.29 -8.99 -1.48
N ILE A 268 5.80 -8.01 -2.24
CA ILE A 268 6.46 -7.54 -3.50
C ILE A 268 7.84 -7.04 -3.10
N TYR A 269 7.86 -6.31 -1.98
CA TYR A 269 9.05 -5.82 -1.32
C TYR A 269 9.06 -6.20 0.15
N TYR A 270 10.14 -6.85 0.57
CA TYR A 270 10.47 -7.08 1.97
C TYR A 270 11.81 -6.41 2.29
N GLN A 271 11.75 -5.45 3.21
CA GLN A 271 12.94 -4.82 3.77
C GLN A 271 13.29 -5.47 5.10
N GLY A 272 14.42 -6.19 5.15
CA GLY A 272 14.87 -6.88 6.37
C GLY A 272 15.77 -6.01 7.27
N SER A 273 16.21 -4.85 6.81
CA SER A 273 17.21 -4.02 7.49
C SER A 273 17.02 -2.53 7.17
N ASN A 274 17.87 -1.65 7.71
CA ASN A 274 17.75 -0.21 7.50
C ASN A 274 17.82 0.19 6.02
N GLY A 275 17.29 1.34 5.67
CA GLY A 275 17.40 1.89 4.31
C GLY A 275 16.68 3.22 4.18
N ASP A 276 16.86 3.88 3.04
CA ASP A 276 16.16 5.11 2.70
C ASP A 276 15.71 5.16 1.24
N ASN A 277 15.06 6.27 0.85
CA ASN A 277 14.68 6.56 -0.53
C ASN A 277 13.81 5.47 -1.20
N LEU A 278 12.92 4.83 -0.43
CA LEU A 278 11.96 3.85 -0.96
C LEU A 278 10.87 4.54 -1.80
N VAL A 279 10.64 4.05 -3.01
CA VAL A 279 9.56 4.51 -3.89
C VAL A 279 8.82 3.30 -4.45
N ILE A 280 7.53 3.18 -4.16
CA ILE A 280 6.64 2.14 -4.70
C ILE A 280 5.45 2.84 -5.33
N LYS A 281 5.27 2.70 -6.64
CA LYS A 281 4.21 3.37 -7.40
C LYS A 281 3.45 2.41 -8.28
N GLN A 282 2.13 2.53 -8.29
CA GLN A 282 1.26 1.75 -9.18
C GLN A 282 1.52 0.24 -9.04
N CYS A 283 1.81 -0.22 -7.83
CA CYS A 283 2.07 -1.63 -7.57
C CYS A 283 0.80 -2.29 -7.04
N TYR A 284 0.50 -3.47 -7.56
CA TYR A 284 -0.75 -4.17 -7.29
C TYR A 284 -0.45 -5.55 -6.74
N SER A 285 -0.91 -5.86 -5.53
CA SER A 285 -0.95 -7.23 -5.05
C SER A 285 -2.39 -7.71 -4.86
N MET A 286 -2.67 -8.92 -5.30
CA MET A 286 -3.96 -9.56 -5.12
C MET A 286 -3.92 -10.58 -3.97
N GLY A 287 -5.05 -10.74 -3.28
CA GLY A 287 -5.19 -11.69 -2.17
C GLY A 287 -4.53 -11.23 -0.88
N ASN A 288 -3.89 -12.17 -0.17
CA ASN A 288 -3.34 -11.92 1.17
C ASN A 288 -1.91 -11.36 1.21
N TYR A 289 -1.43 -10.85 0.07
CA TYR A 289 -0.03 -10.49 -0.14
C TYR A 289 0.25 -9.02 0.15
N TYR A 290 1.42 -8.75 0.72
CA TYR A 290 1.86 -7.39 0.99
C TYR A 290 2.41 -6.75 -0.29
N THR A 291 1.92 -5.57 -0.65
CA THR A 291 2.63 -4.70 -1.60
C THR A 291 4.00 -4.35 -1.03
N ALA A 292 4.06 -4.08 0.28
CA ALA A 292 5.31 -3.77 0.95
C ALA A 292 5.30 -4.22 2.42
N PHE A 293 6.39 -4.84 2.84
CA PHE A 293 6.80 -4.98 4.22
C PHE A 293 8.09 -4.16 4.37
N VAL A 294 8.00 -3.04 5.10
CA VAL A 294 9.09 -2.08 5.22
C VAL A 294 9.55 -2.02 6.68
N ASN A 295 10.80 -2.38 6.93
CA ASN A 295 11.41 -2.35 8.27
C ASN A 295 12.52 -1.29 8.30
N ARG A 296 12.52 -0.38 9.28
CA ARG A 296 13.61 0.58 9.51
C ARG A 296 13.95 1.48 8.31
N SER A 297 12.93 1.89 7.55
CA SER A 297 13.11 2.87 6.46
C SER A 297 13.07 4.30 6.98
N SER A 298 14.00 5.13 6.51
CA SER A 298 13.98 6.58 6.71
C SER A 298 13.47 7.27 5.44
N GLY A 299 12.25 7.76 5.49
CA GLY A 299 11.50 8.21 4.34
C GLY A 299 10.93 7.07 3.51
N GLY A 300 10.08 7.43 2.55
CA GLY A 300 9.56 6.52 1.55
C GLY A 300 8.19 6.94 1.06
N VAL A 301 7.86 6.59 -0.17
CA VAL A 301 6.56 6.90 -0.78
C VAL A 301 5.95 5.62 -1.37
N ILE A 302 4.75 5.29 -0.93
CA ILE A 302 3.88 4.25 -1.50
C ILE A 302 2.67 4.95 -2.11
N GLU A 303 2.55 4.92 -3.44
CA GLU A 303 1.58 5.75 -4.17
C GLU A 303 0.79 4.95 -5.20
N GLN A 304 -0.53 5.17 -5.27
CA GLN A 304 -1.40 4.54 -6.28
C GLN A 304 -1.30 3.01 -6.26
N CYS A 305 -1.05 2.44 -5.10
CA CYS A 305 -0.87 1.00 -4.93
C CYS A 305 -2.17 0.32 -4.52
N MET A 306 -2.20 -0.99 -4.71
CA MET A 306 -3.21 -1.90 -4.15
C MET A 306 -2.51 -3.04 -3.45
N GLY A 307 -3.05 -3.45 -2.31
CA GLY A 307 -2.54 -4.51 -1.46
C GLY A 307 -2.27 -4.07 -0.03
N LYS A 308 -1.75 -5.01 0.77
CA LYS A 308 -1.40 -4.73 2.17
C LYS A 308 -0.08 -4.00 2.29
N VAL A 309 0.04 -3.14 3.28
CA VAL A 309 1.29 -2.47 3.64
C VAL A 309 1.56 -2.70 5.11
N ARG A 310 2.77 -3.13 5.44
CA ARG A 310 3.26 -3.17 6.81
C ARG A 310 4.50 -2.30 6.94
N LEU A 311 4.47 -1.36 7.86
CA LEU A 311 5.56 -0.46 8.20
C LEU A 311 5.99 -0.75 9.63
N TYR A 312 7.28 -1.03 9.84
CA TYR A 312 7.85 -1.33 11.15
C TYR A 312 9.07 -0.45 11.40
N ASN A 313 9.03 0.34 12.47
CA ASN A 313 10.10 1.28 12.84
C ASN A 313 10.55 2.20 11.68
N THR A 314 9.59 2.69 10.88
CA THR A 314 9.86 3.59 9.75
C THR A 314 9.68 5.04 10.15
N HIS A 315 10.44 5.96 9.57
CA HIS A 315 10.42 7.38 9.92
C HIS A 315 10.13 8.23 8.69
N GLY A 316 8.97 8.87 8.60
CA GLY A 316 8.62 9.78 7.52
C GLY A 316 8.12 9.09 6.25
N SER A 317 7.48 7.93 6.39
CA SER A 317 6.85 7.22 5.27
C SER A 317 5.54 7.89 4.87
N SER A 318 5.25 7.93 3.57
CA SER A 318 3.97 8.43 3.02
C SER A 318 3.28 7.35 2.20
N ILE A 319 1.98 7.17 2.43
CA ILE A 319 1.07 6.34 1.64
C ILE A 319 0.03 7.28 1.04
N ARG A 320 -0.12 7.30 -0.29
CA ARG A 320 -1.03 8.24 -0.96
C ARG A 320 -1.77 7.62 -2.14
N ASN A 321 -3.02 8.02 -2.33
CA ASN A 321 -3.88 7.45 -3.39
C ASN A 321 -3.92 5.91 -3.34
N HIS A 322 -3.77 5.32 -2.15
CA HIS A 322 -3.76 3.86 -2.00
C HIS A 322 -5.18 3.33 -2.12
N HIS A 323 -5.37 2.29 -2.90
CA HIS A 323 -6.68 1.67 -3.12
C HIS A 323 -6.65 0.26 -2.57
N GLN A 324 -7.36 -0.01 -1.49
CA GLN A 324 -7.48 -1.35 -0.94
C GLN A 324 -8.94 -1.79 -0.86
N GLU A 325 -9.23 -2.86 -1.61
CA GLU A 325 -10.53 -3.51 -1.60
C GLU A 325 -10.51 -4.84 -0.86
N GLY A 326 -10.73 -4.75 0.45
CA GLY A 326 -11.01 -5.90 1.30
C GLY A 326 -9.90 -6.94 1.42
N LEU A 327 -10.03 -7.78 2.44
CA LEU A 327 -9.07 -8.81 2.77
C LEU A 327 -9.82 -10.01 3.32
N THR A 328 -9.21 -11.19 3.24
CA THR A 328 -9.69 -12.37 3.99
C THR A 328 -8.81 -12.66 5.20
N ASN A 329 -7.62 -12.05 5.28
CA ASN A 329 -6.69 -12.18 6.39
C ASN A 329 -5.81 -10.92 6.52
N GLY A 330 -5.28 -10.63 7.71
CA GLY A 330 -4.45 -9.47 8.08
C GLY A 330 -5.11 -8.08 8.04
N HIS A 331 -4.41 -7.09 8.60
CA HIS A 331 -4.74 -5.66 8.48
C HIS A 331 -4.35 -5.13 7.10
N MET A 332 -5.00 -4.06 6.62
CA MET A 332 -4.65 -3.46 5.32
C MET A 332 -3.37 -2.66 5.42
N ILE A 333 -3.36 -1.69 6.32
CA ILE A 333 -2.18 -0.90 6.64
C ILE A 333 -1.86 -1.14 8.10
N GLU A 334 -0.70 -1.75 8.33
CA GLU A 334 -0.18 -2.04 9.66
C GLU A 334 1.01 -1.13 9.94
N ILE A 335 0.91 -0.36 11.01
CA ILE A 335 1.90 0.63 11.42
C ILE A 335 2.42 0.20 12.78
N ASN A 336 3.69 -0.16 12.84
CA ASN A 336 4.36 -0.53 14.06
C ASN A 336 5.49 0.46 14.36
N ASN A 337 5.41 1.17 15.48
CA ASN A 337 6.47 2.07 15.96
C ASN A 337 6.98 3.06 14.90
N SER A 338 6.07 3.64 14.09
CA SER A 338 6.45 4.35 12.86
C SER A 338 5.85 5.75 12.74
N THR A 339 6.57 6.65 12.06
CA THR A 339 6.06 7.97 11.63
C THR A 339 5.54 7.87 10.21
N VAL A 340 4.22 7.95 10.02
CA VAL A 340 3.54 7.65 8.75
C VAL A 340 2.47 8.70 8.43
N THR A 341 2.40 9.14 7.18
CA THR A 341 1.25 9.88 6.64
C THR A 341 0.49 9.01 5.64
N ILE A 342 -0.82 8.88 5.79
CA ILE A 342 -1.73 8.21 4.85
C ILE A 342 -2.71 9.26 4.33
N GLU A 343 -2.71 9.49 3.02
CA GLU A 343 -3.57 10.52 2.43
C GLU A 343 -4.29 10.09 1.15
N ASP A 344 -5.45 10.71 0.92
CA ASP A 344 -6.26 10.56 -0.30
C ASP A 344 -6.51 9.09 -0.70
N SER A 345 -6.61 8.19 0.28
CA SER A 345 -6.68 6.74 0.06
C SER A 345 -8.09 6.18 0.23
N TYR A 346 -8.38 5.11 -0.51
CA TYR A 346 -9.61 4.32 -0.45
C TYR A 346 -9.33 3.02 0.31
N LEU A 347 -9.81 2.90 1.55
CA LEU A 347 -9.49 1.80 2.46
C LEU A 347 -10.77 1.05 2.86
N MET A 348 -11.22 0.14 1.98
CA MET A 348 -12.53 -0.51 2.12
C MET A 348 -12.55 -1.59 3.19
N ASN A 349 -13.34 -1.40 4.24
CA ASN A 349 -13.61 -2.43 5.23
C ASN A 349 -14.55 -3.49 4.60
N GLN A 350 -14.01 -4.68 4.30
CA GLN A 350 -14.77 -5.80 3.76
C GLN A 350 -15.09 -6.80 4.87
N TYR A 351 -16.34 -7.29 4.87
CA TYR A 351 -16.92 -8.43 5.61
C TYR A 351 -15.94 -9.32 6.39
N ILE A 352 -15.77 -9.10 7.69
CA ILE A 352 -15.13 -10.09 8.56
C ILE A 352 -15.70 -10.01 9.98
N ALA A 353 -15.66 -11.13 10.70
CA ALA A 353 -16.01 -11.24 12.11
C ALA A 353 -15.36 -10.08 12.90
N PRO A 354 -16.13 -9.40 13.78
CA PRO A 354 -15.62 -8.33 14.61
C PRO A 354 -14.30 -8.71 15.29
N GLY A 355 -13.34 -7.77 15.30
CA GLY A 355 -12.10 -7.91 16.06
C GLY A 355 -10.90 -8.53 15.35
N THR A 356 -11.03 -8.99 14.09
CA THR A 356 -9.92 -9.69 13.43
C THR A 356 -9.09 -8.78 12.50
N TYR A 357 -9.71 -7.81 11.83
CA TYR A 357 -9.06 -7.02 10.79
C TYR A 357 -9.52 -5.56 10.78
N TYR A 358 -8.59 -4.68 10.42
CA TYR A 358 -8.79 -3.24 10.45
C TYR A 358 -8.14 -2.61 9.21
N PRO A 359 -8.78 -1.60 8.58
CA PRO A 359 -8.16 -0.84 7.50
C PRO A 359 -6.84 -0.18 7.93
N VAL A 360 -6.83 0.48 9.09
CA VAL A 360 -5.61 1.00 9.70
C VAL A 360 -5.43 0.36 11.06
N TYR A 361 -4.27 -0.28 11.26
CA TYR A 361 -3.89 -0.89 12.52
C TYR A 361 -2.58 -0.30 12.99
N ILE A 362 -2.58 0.30 14.18
CA ILE A 362 -1.43 0.93 14.82
C ILE A 362 -1.04 0.06 16.01
N ASN A 363 0.22 -0.33 16.14
CA ASN A 363 0.69 -1.21 17.20
C ASN A 363 2.07 -0.78 17.68
N ASP A 364 2.15 -0.26 18.91
CA ASP A 364 3.40 0.28 19.45
C ASP A 364 4.19 -0.71 20.31
N GLU A 365 3.77 -1.98 20.38
CA GLU A 365 4.48 -3.10 21.02
C GLU A 365 5.26 -2.70 22.29
N LEU A 366 4.51 -2.36 23.35
CA LEU A 366 5.06 -1.92 24.63
C LEU A 366 6.18 -2.86 25.13
N GLY A 367 7.31 -2.29 25.54
CA GLY A 367 8.44 -3.02 26.12
C GLY A 367 9.62 -3.28 25.17
N THR A 368 9.44 -2.97 23.88
CA THR A 368 10.56 -2.83 22.96
C THR A 368 11.08 -1.38 23.07
N ASN A 369 12.40 -1.13 23.08
CA ASN A 369 12.95 0.24 23.14
C ASN A 369 12.71 1.05 21.84
N LEU A 370 11.56 0.84 21.19
CA LEU A 370 11.21 1.42 19.90
C LEU A 370 10.47 2.74 20.07
N SER A 371 10.50 3.54 19.01
CA SER A 371 9.80 4.83 18.97
C SER A 371 8.28 4.61 18.96
N ALA A 372 7.51 5.51 19.54
CA ALA A 372 6.05 5.47 19.40
C ALA A 372 5.62 5.87 17.99
N SER A 373 4.45 5.39 17.57
CA SER A 373 3.89 5.75 16.28
C SER A 373 3.41 7.19 16.25
N GLN A 374 3.68 7.86 15.13
CA GLN A 374 3.14 9.18 14.80
C GLN A 374 2.42 9.07 13.46
N VAL A 375 1.09 9.02 13.49
CA VAL A 375 0.29 8.70 12.31
C VAL A 375 -0.55 9.90 11.91
N THR A 376 -0.47 10.32 10.65
CA THR A 376 -1.38 11.30 10.06
C THR A 376 -2.28 10.63 9.05
N LEU A 377 -3.60 10.73 9.22
CA LEU A 377 -4.60 10.29 8.26
C LEU A 377 -5.29 11.52 7.70
N ARG A 378 -5.20 11.75 6.38
CA ARG A 378 -5.77 12.92 5.70
C ARG A 378 -6.64 12.53 4.52
N ASN A 379 -7.86 13.06 4.41
CA ASN A 379 -8.72 12.89 3.23
C ASN A 379 -8.98 11.42 2.84
N ASN A 380 -8.87 10.47 3.78
CA ASN A 380 -9.10 9.07 3.45
C ASN A 380 -10.59 8.72 3.48
N LEU A 381 -10.95 7.80 2.61
CA LEU A 381 -12.28 7.24 2.50
C LEU A 381 -12.25 5.79 3.02
N PHE A 382 -13.14 5.48 3.97
CA PHE A 382 -13.30 4.17 4.59
C PHE A 382 -14.67 3.56 4.23
N PRO A 383 -14.83 3.02 3.02
CA PRO A 383 -16.10 2.46 2.61
C PRO A 383 -16.38 1.14 3.32
N LEU A 384 -17.64 0.93 3.67
CA LEU A 384 -18.14 -0.34 4.13
C LEU A 384 -18.73 -1.11 2.95
N LYS A 385 -18.20 -2.29 2.64
CA LYS A 385 -18.77 -3.14 1.59
C LYS A 385 -20.03 -3.83 2.12
N ASN A 386 -21.19 -3.56 1.53
CA ASN A 386 -22.40 -4.33 1.82
C ASN A 386 -22.51 -5.54 0.88
N THR A 387 -22.07 -6.73 1.31
CA THR A 387 -22.17 -7.93 0.47
C THR A 387 -23.40 -8.80 0.69
N ASN A 388 -23.94 -9.00 1.91
CA ASN A 388 -25.05 -9.96 2.14
C ASN A 388 -25.90 -9.69 3.42
N GLY A 389 -26.21 -8.43 3.75
CA GLY A 389 -27.26 -8.11 4.74
C GLY A 389 -26.95 -8.28 6.25
N LEU A 390 -25.73 -8.63 6.64
CA LEU A 390 -25.31 -8.71 8.05
C LEU A 390 -23.89 -8.12 8.26
N ASN A 391 -23.65 -6.90 7.78
CA ASN A 391 -22.32 -6.28 7.93
C ASN A 391 -22.28 -5.46 9.21
N TYR A 392 -21.62 -6.01 10.23
CA TYR A 392 -21.19 -5.27 11.39
C TYR A 392 -19.91 -4.50 11.06
N ARG A 393 -19.87 -3.23 11.44
CA ARG A 393 -18.72 -2.38 11.20
C ARG A 393 -17.64 -2.64 12.25
N ALA A 394 -16.54 -3.27 11.83
CA ALA A 394 -15.28 -3.16 12.58
C ALA A 394 -14.80 -1.70 12.56
N ALA A 395 -14.01 -1.31 13.56
CA ALA A 395 -13.42 0.02 13.58
C ALA A 395 -12.61 0.29 12.30
N ASP A 396 -12.59 1.53 11.82
CA ASP A 396 -11.77 1.91 10.67
C ASP A 396 -10.29 2.00 11.08
N ILE A 397 -10.05 2.37 12.34
CA ILE A 397 -8.75 2.47 12.97
C ILE A 397 -8.74 1.64 14.26
N TYR A 398 -7.72 0.82 14.45
CA TYR A 398 -7.47 0.14 15.72
C TYR A 398 -6.08 0.46 16.25
N ILE A 399 -6.01 0.80 17.53
CA ILE A 399 -4.78 1.20 18.21
C ILE A 399 -4.46 0.16 19.29
N LYS A 400 -3.47 -0.68 19.02
CA LYS A 400 -2.98 -1.68 19.96
C LYS A 400 -1.81 -1.13 20.76
N ASP A 401 -1.94 -1.26 22.06
CA ASP A 401 -0.91 -1.03 23.07
C ASP A 401 -0.20 0.32 22.86
N PRO A 402 -0.96 1.44 22.79
CA PRO A 402 -0.39 2.75 22.50
C PRO A 402 0.64 3.15 23.54
N SER A 403 1.79 3.63 23.08
CA SER A 403 2.78 4.30 23.93
C SER A 403 2.27 5.68 24.39
N PRO A 404 2.67 6.18 25.57
CA PRO A 404 2.40 7.57 26.00
C PRO A 404 2.97 8.66 25.08
N THR A 405 3.76 8.33 24.06
CA THR A 405 4.21 9.31 23.05
C THR A 405 3.56 9.10 21.68
N THR A 406 2.63 8.16 21.58
CA THR A 406 1.83 7.91 20.37
C THR A 406 0.99 9.13 20.05
N THR A 407 1.04 9.57 18.79
CA THR A 407 0.23 10.69 18.32
C THR A 407 -0.46 10.34 17.02
N ILE A 408 -1.76 10.64 16.92
CA ILE A 408 -2.56 10.38 15.73
C ILE A 408 -3.25 11.67 15.31
N PHE A 409 -3.02 12.11 14.08
CA PHE A 409 -3.67 13.25 13.46
C PHE A 409 -4.72 12.74 12.48
N LEU A 410 -5.96 13.18 12.64
CA LEU A 410 -7.08 12.89 11.76
C LEU A 410 -7.48 14.21 11.10
N ILE A 411 -7.53 14.22 9.76
CA ILE A 411 -7.83 15.42 8.96
C ILE A 411 -8.81 15.01 7.87
N ASN A 412 -10.04 15.49 7.93
CA ASN A 412 -11.06 15.28 6.88
C ASN A 412 -11.21 13.82 6.40
N ASN A 413 -11.19 12.83 7.31
CA ASN A 413 -11.41 11.43 6.97
C ASN A 413 -12.90 11.12 7.07
N PHE A 414 -13.44 10.32 6.15
CA PHE A 414 -14.86 9.94 6.20
C PHE A 414 -15.06 8.49 5.80
N SER A 415 -16.20 7.96 6.20
CA SER A 415 -16.69 6.66 5.79
C SER A 415 -17.88 6.83 4.85
N GLY A 416 -18.20 5.77 4.12
CA GLY A 416 -19.38 5.71 3.27
C GLY A 416 -19.86 4.28 3.11
N MET A 417 -21.10 4.11 2.67
CA MET A 417 -21.56 2.79 2.27
C MET A 417 -21.22 2.56 0.80
N TYR A 418 -20.56 1.44 0.52
CA TYR A 418 -20.32 0.97 -0.84
C TYR A 418 -21.22 -0.22 -1.16
N GLN A 419 -21.83 -0.18 -2.33
CA GLN A 419 -22.63 -1.27 -2.85
C GLN A 419 -22.01 -1.78 -4.16
N GLN A 420 -21.80 -3.09 -4.25
CA GLN A 420 -21.02 -3.68 -5.33
C GLN A 420 -21.62 -3.49 -6.74
N ASN A 421 -22.93 -3.26 -6.86
CA ASN A 421 -23.62 -3.15 -8.15
C ASN A 421 -24.07 -1.72 -8.51
N TYR A 422 -23.94 -0.77 -7.58
CA TYR A 422 -24.24 0.63 -7.82
C TYR A 422 -23.05 1.40 -7.26
N PHE A 423 -22.24 2.01 -8.14
CA PHE A 423 -21.11 2.87 -7.76
C PHE A 423 -21.57 4.19 -7.12
N THR A 424 -22.53 4.13 -6.21
CA THR A 424 -23.11 5.27 -5.52
C THR A 424 -22.69 5.20 -4.06
N MET A 425 -21.83 6.15 -3.66
CA MET A 425 -21.50 6.33 -2.25
C MET A 425 -22.67 7.06 -1.57
N ASN A 426 -23.50 6.29 -0.89
CA ASN A 426 -24.64 6.84 -0.18
C ASN A 426 -24.21 7.32 1.21
N GLY A 427 -24.19 8.64 1.39
CA GLY A 427 -23.95 9.31 2.67
C GLY A 427 -22.47 9.41 3.05
N LYS A 428 -22.07 10.60 3.52
CA LYS A 428 -20.80 10.80 4.24
C LYS A 428 -21.04 10.49 5.71
N MET A 429 -20.52 9.36 6.16
CA MET A 429 -20.54 8.95 7.57
C MET A 429 -19.18 9.25 8.20
N GLY A 430 -19.16 9.32 9.53
CA GLY A 430 -17.92 9.51 10.26
C GLY A 430 -17.15 8.19 10.35
N ILE A 431 -15.83 8.29 10.49
CA ILE A 431 -14.98 7.15 10.81
C ILE A 431 -15.14 6.72 12.29
N THR A 432 -14.66 5.53 12.60
CA THR A 432 -14.69 4.90 13.92
C THR A 432 -13.29 4.45 14.31
N ALA A 433 -12.95 4.57 15.59
CA ALA A 433 -11.67 4.15 16.13
C ALA A 433 -11.85 3.37 17.43
N GLN A 434 -10.96 2.41 17.68
CA GLN A 434 -10.91 1.59 18.89
C GLN A 434 -9.46 1.46 19.40
N SER A 435 -9.32 1.07 20.66
CA SER A 435 -8.02 0.88 21.31
C SER A 435 -8.04 -0.32 22.26
N SER A 436 -6.91 -1.02 22.40
CA SER A 436 -6.72 -2.03 23.45
C SER A 436 -6.57 -1.39 24.85
N ASP A 437 -6.06 -0.16 24.93
CA ASP A 437 -6.08 0.63 26.16
C ASP A 437 -7.51 1.09 26.46
N ALA A 438 -8.04 0.69 27.62
CA ALA A 438 -9.42 0.96 28.01
C ALA A 438 -9.73 2.45 28.20
N THR A 439 -8.75 3.25 28.66
CA THR A 439 -8.90 4.69 28.87
C THR A 439 -9.00 5.42 27.54
N LEU A 440 -8.10 5.10 26.60
CA LEU A 440 -8.15 5.62 25.24
C LEU A 440 -9.42 5.15 24.52
N SER A 441 -9.82 3.89 24.68
CA SER A 441 -11.05 3.36 24.08
C SER A 441 -12.29 4.14 24.54
N ALA A 442 -12.44 4.39 25.85
CA ALA A 442 -13.54 5.20 26.39
C ALA A 442 -13.52 6.66 25.87
N LEU A 443 -12.32 7.25 25.74
CA LEU A 443 -12.14 8.58 25.17
C LEU A 443 -12.60 8.63 23.70
N LEU A 444 -12.20 7.65 22.89
CA LEU A 444 -12.58 7.55 21.47
C LEU A 444 -14.09 7.40 21.30
N GLN A 445 -14.75 6.61 22.15
CA GLN A 445 -16.21 6.46 22.12
C GLN A 445 -16.94 7.76 22.47
N THR A 446 -16.44 8.49 23.46
CA THR A 446 -17.00 9.78 23.89
C THR A 446 -16.84 10.85 22.81
N ASN A 447 -15.74 10.80 22.04
CA ASN A 447 -15.39 11.80 21.03
C ASN A 447 -15.64 11.34 19.59
N LYS A 448 -16.45 10.29 19.39
CA LYS A 448 -16.61 9.65 18.07
C LYS A 448 -17.05 10.58 16.93
N SER A 449 -17.80 11.66 17.23
CA SER A 449 -18.17 12.66 16.21
C SER A 449 -17.00 13.53 15.74
N LEU A 450 -15.92 13.63 16.51
CA LEU A 450 -14.73 14.40 16.11
C LEU A 450 -13.77 13.62 15.21
N LEU A 451 -13.86 12.29 15.19
CA LEU A 451 -12.84 11.44 14.54
C LEU A 451 -12.73 11.69 13.03
N SER A 452 -13.73 12.33 12.44
CA SER A 452 -13.76 12.68 11.01
C SER A 452 -13.37 14.12 10.71
N GLY A 453 -13.17 14.94 11.75
CA GLY A 453 -12.71 16.33 11.65
C GLY A 453 -11.19 16.45 11.79
N ASP A 454 -10.73 17.68 11.98
CA ASP A 454 -9.31 18.04 12.07
C ASP A 454 -8.84 18.02 13.53
N ILE A 455 -8.52 16.83 14.01
CA ILE A 455 -8.15 16.58 15.40
C ILE A 455 -6.85 15.81 15.52
N ALA A 456 -6.25 15.93 16.70
CA ALA A 456 -5.16 15.08 17.13
C ALA A 456 -5.53 14.34 18.41
N ILE A 457 -5.02 13.13 18.51
CA ILE A 457 -5.15 12.22 19.65
C ILE A 457 -3.74 11.99 20.16
N GLY A 458 -3.53 12.17 21.46
CA GLY A 458 -2.24 11.90 22.09
C GLY A 458 -2.33 11.96 23.60
N TYR A 459 -1.22 11.66 24.26
CA TYR A 459 -1.14 11.60 25.72
C TYR A 459 -0.45 12.85 26.28
N PHE A 460 -1.15 13.60 27.10
CA PHE A 460 -0.71 14.90 27.62
C PHE A 460 -1.03 15.04 29.11
N ASN A 461 -0.02 15.40 29.91
CA ASN A 461 -0.14 15.57 31.36
C ASN A 461 -0.76 14.34 32.05
N GLY A 462 -0.30 13.13 31.70
CA GLY A 462 -0.73 11.89 32.35
C GLY A 462 -2.08 11.33 31.89
N ALA A 463 -2.66 11.81 30.78
CA ALA A 463 -3.90 11.27 30.24
C ALA A 463 -4.00 11.41 28.71
N TYR A 464 -4.71 10.48 28.06
CA TYR A 464 -5.10 10.62 26.66
C TYR A 464 -6.09 11.77 26.46
N ARG A 465 -5.93 12.52 25.36
CA ARG A 465 -6.78 13.66 25.01
C ARG A 465 -7.05 13.72 23.51
N VAL A 466 -8.18 14.33 23.16
CA VAL A 466 -8.54 14.75 21.80
C VAL A 466 -8.49 16.27 21.74
N PHE A 467 -7.85 16.84 20.72
CA PHE A 467 -7.70 18.28 20.57
C PHE A 467 -7.74 18.72 19.10
N PRO A 468 -8.23 19.94 18.80
CA PRO A 468 -8.13 20.53 17.45
C PRO A 468 -6.68 20.66 16.99
N ILE A 469 -6.41 20.39 15.72
CA ILE A 469 -5.10 20.68 15.10
C ILE A 469 -4.89 22.19 14.92
N SER A 470 -5.94 22.93 14.55
CA SER A 470 -5.93 24.40 14.38
C SER A 470 -5.87 25.19 15.70
N GLY A 471 -5.85 24.50 16.86
CA GLY A 471 -6.03 25.12 18.18
C GLY A 471 -7.49 25.47 18.52
N ARG A 472 -8.42 25.37 17.57
CA ARG A 472 -9.84 25.72 17.72
C ARG A 472 -10.75 24.83 16.84
N VAL A 473 -11.69 24.08 17.43
CA VAL A 473 -12.83 23.51 16.67
C VAL A 473 -14.06 24.35 16.96
N ASP A 474 -14.59 25.00 15.92
CA ASP A 474 -15.88 25.69 16.00
C ASP A 474 -17.02 24.71 15.81
N PHE A 475 -17.93 24.67 16.78
CA PHE A 475 -19.22 24.01 16.65
C PHE A 475 -20.25 25.08 16.32
N MET A 476 -20.59 25.18 15.03
CA MET A 476 -21.69 26.03 14.59
C MET A 476 -23.01 25.50 15.18
N ALA A 477 -23.93 26.40 15.54
CA ALA A 477 -25.32 26.00 15.81
C ALA A 477 -25.90 25.30 14.60
N TYR A 478 -26.81 24.37 14.89
CA TYR A 478 -27.75 23.91 13.89
C TYR A 478 -28.63 25.09 13.46
N SER A 479 -28.58 25.44 12.17
CA SER A 479 -29.42 26.48 11.59
C SER A 479 -30.89 26.04 11.40
N ALA A 480 -31.19 24.76 11.59
CA ALA A 480 -32.53 24.20 11.48
C ALA A 480 -32.68 22.89 12.30
N ALA A 481 -33.92 22.54 12.65
CA ALA A 481 -34.22 21.25 13.27
C ALA A 481 -33.86 20.07 12.34
N ALA A 482 -33.42 18.95 12.91
CA ALA A 482 -33.23 17.72 12.14
C ALA A 482 -34.54 17.33 11.46
N SER A 483 -34.51 17.04 10.16
CA SER A 483 -35.65 16.45 9.47
C SER A 483 -35.31 15.03 9.02
N MET A 484 -36.27 14.12 9.19
CA MET A 484 -36.22 12.77 8.64
C MET A 484 -37.28 12.66 7.55
N ASN A 485 -36.86 12.34 6.33
CA ASN A 485 -37.77 12.04 5.23
C ASN A 485 -38.28 10.59 5.35
N VAL A 486 -39.45 10.33 4.75
CA VAL A 486 -40.16 9.06 4.87
C VAL A 486 -39.25 7.91 4.44
N PRO A 487 -39.02 6.93 5.31
CA PRO A 487 -38.15 5.83 4.97
C PRO A 487 -38.73 5.02 3.79
N THR A 488 -37.95 4.81 2.74
CA THR A 488 -38.37 4.00 1.58
C THR A 488 -37.85 2.59 1.70
N GLU A 489 -38.62 1.61 1.20
CA GLU A 489 -38.08 0.27 1.01
C GLU A 489 -37.04 0.32 -0.10
N SER A 490 -35.88 -0.22 0.19
CA SER A 490 -34.77 -0.26 -0.74
C SER A 490 -34.43 -1.71 -1.03
N GLY A 491 -34.77 -2.17 -2.24
CA GLY A 491 -34.28 -3.44 -2.77
C GLY A 491 -32.79 -3.40 -3.12
N VAL A 492 -32.16 -2.25 -2.95
CA VAL A 492 -30.76 -1.98 -3.22
C VAL A 492 -29.87 -2.70 -2.19
N TYR A 493 -30.21 -2.63 -0.90
CA TYR A 493 -29.48 -3.33 0.14
C TYR A 493 -30.31 -4.48 0.73
N VAL A 494 -29.70 -5.67 0.77
CA VAL A 494 -30.26 -6.84 1.45
C VAL A 494 -30.30 -6.54 2.95
N GLY A 495 -31.45 -6.78 3.59
CA GLY A 495 -31.61 -6.69 5.04
C GLY A 495 -32.27 -7.95 5.60
N THR A 496 -32.57 -7.93 6.89
CA THR A 496 -33.30 -8.98 7.62
C THR A 496 -34.68 -8.52 8.08
N ILE A 497 -35.14 -7.36 7.58
CA ILE A 497 -36.42 -6.80 7.97
C ILE A 497 -37.55 -7.64 7.33
N PRO A 498 -38.46 -8.22 8.13
CA PRO A 498 -39.57 -9.02 7.63
C PRO A 498 -40.67 -8.14 7.01
N ALA A 499 -41.45 -8.72 6.09
CA ALA A 499 -42.66 -8.11 5.56
C ALA A 499 -43.76 -8.01 6.64
N GLY A 500 -44.69 -7.07 6.45
CA GLY A 500 -45.89 -6.92 7.27
C GLY A 500 -45.67 -6.21 8.61
N THR A 501 -44.47 -5.71 8.89
CA THR A 501 -44.16 -5.00 10.14
C THR A 501 -44.07 -3.50 9.89
N THR A 502 -44.73 -2.70 10.73
CA THR A 502 -44.56 -1.24 10.71
C THR A 502 -43.48 -0.86 11.71
N TYR A 503 -42.42 -0.23 11.22
CA TYR A 503 -41.37 0.34 12.04
C TYR A 503 -41.56 1.83 12.21
N TYR A 504 -41.31 2.32 13.41
CA TYR A 504 -41.35 3.74 13.77
C TYR A 504 -39.93 4.21 14.05
N TYR A 505 -39.54 5.31 13.41
CA TYR A 505 -38.22 5.91 13.48
C TYR A 505 -38.30 7.34 13.96
N ARG A 506 -37.32 7.70 14.78
CA ARG A 506 -37.03 9.10 15.13
C ARG A 506 -35.53 9.29 15.06
N CYS A 507 -35.09 10.50 14.76
CA CYS A 507 -33.67 10.84 14.88
C CYS A 507 -33.47 12.14 15.65
N ALA A 508 -32.27 12.30 16.17
CA ALA A 508 -31.77 13.54 16.69
C ALA A 508 -30.34 13.73 16.20
N ILE A 509 -29.99 14.97 15.86
CA ILE A 509 -28.60 15.33 15.64
C ILE A 509 -28.06 15.85 16.96
N VAL A 510 -27.00 15.23 17.46
CA VAL A 510 -26.37 15.54 18.75
C VAL A 510 -24.94 15.99 18.50
N ASN A 511 -24.57 17.19 18.97
CA ASN A 511 -23.15 17.60 18.97
C ASN A 511 -22.50 17.33 20.32
N LEU A 512 -21.20 17.55 20.40
CA LEU A 512 -20.42 17.37 21.64
C LEU A 512 -20.72 18.40 22.72
N MET A 513 -21.41 19.47 22.36
CA MET A 513 -21.91 20.46 23.31
C MET A 513 -23.21 20.00 23.97
N GLY A 514 -23.75 18.83 23.61
CA GLY A 514 -25.05 18.34 24.10
C GLY A 514 -26.24 19.04 23.45
N SER A 515 -26.01 19.83 22.38
CA SER A 515 -27.09 20.35 21.56
C SER A 515 -27.78 19.19 20.88
N SER A 516 -29.11 19.21 20.86
CA SER A 516 -29.89 18.21 20.18
C SER A 516 -31.01 18.86 19.38
N ALA A 517 -31.19 18.40 18.15
CA ALA A 517 -32.32 18.76 17.31
C ALA A 517 -33.05 17.49 16.91
N LYS A 518 -34.31 17.32 17.33
CA LYS A 518 -35.11 16.13 17.05
C LYS A 518 -35.91 16.26 15.76
N SER A 519 -36.11 15.15 15.08
CA SER A 519 -37.08 15.03 14.00
C SER A 519 -38.47 14.62 14.50
N THR A 520 -39.49 14.88 13.69
CA THR A 520 -40.79 14.24 13.82
C THR A 520 -40.64 12.73 13.61
N GLU A 521 -41.38 11.92 14.36
CA GLU A 521 -41.43 10.48 14.10
C GLU A 521 -41.98 10.18 12.70
N ARG A 522 -41.36 9.20 12.04
CA ARG A 522 -41.78 8.66 10.75
C ARG A 522 -41.97 7.15 10.88
N SER A 523 -42.87 6.57 10.10
CA SER A 523 -43.06 5.13 10.07
C SER A 523 -42.98 4.55 8.67
N LYS A 524 -42.70 3.26 8.59
CA LYS A 524 -42.67 2.50 7.34
C LYS A 524 -43.20 1.08 7.57
N LEU A 525 -44.30 0.74 6.88
CA LEU A 525 -44.76 -0.63 6.70
C LEU A 525 -43.89 -1.31 5.63
N THR A 526 -43.28 -2.43 5.98
CA THR A 526 -42.56 -3.29 5.04
C THR A 526 -43.54 -4.19 4.29
N THR A 527 -43.38 -4.25 2.97
CA THR A 527 -44.18 -5.03 2.02
C THR A 527 -43.44 -6.26 1.51
N ALA A 528 -42.10 -6.27 1.59
CA ALA A 528 -41.27 -7.40 1.17
C ALA A 528 -40.35 -7.90 2.29
N ASN A 529 -40.00 -9.19 2.23
CA ASN A 529 -39.03 -9.78 3.14
C ASN A 529 -37.60 -9.45 2.70
N ASN A 530 -36.68 -9.43 3.67
CA ASN A 530 -35.24 -9.25 3.44
C ASN A 530 -34.87 -7.91 2.78
N VAL A 531 -35.69 -6.89 3.01
CA VAL A 531 -35.44 -5.52 2.55
C VAL A 531 -34.62 -4.74 3.57
N SER A 532 -34.02 -3.65 3.10
CA SER A 532 -33.57 -2.57 3.96
C SER A 532 -34.53 -1.39 3.89
N ILE A 533 -34.53 -0.58 4.94
CA ILE A 533 -35.26 0.68 5.00
C ILE A 533 -34.24 1.81 4.83
N GLN A 534 -34.35 2.57 3.74
CA GLN A 534 -33.54 3.77 3.54
C GLN A 534 -34.06 4.90 4.42
N ILE A 535 -33.19 5.52 5.21
CA ILE A 535 -33.49 6.65 6.09
C ILE A 535 -32.71 7.85 5.57
N GLN A 536 -33.41 8.90 5.15
CA GLN A 536 -32.78 10.16 4.77
C GLN A 536 -32.90 11.15 5.93
N VAL A 537 -31.77 11.64 6.40
CA VAL A 537 -31.68 12.69 7.42
C VAL A 537 -31.17 13.97 6.76
N ASN A 538 -31.93 15.06 6.86
CA ASN A 538 -31.51 16.38 6.39
C ASN A 538 -31.28 17.33 7.56
N GLY A 539 -30.22 18.13 7.46
CA GLY A 539 -29.85 19.19 8.39
C GLY A 539 -28.50 19.77 8.01
N SER A 540 -28.19 21.02 8.40
CA SER A 540 -26.82 21.53 8.33
C SER A 540 -26.03 20.90 9.48
N LEU A 541 -25.26 19.87 9.16
CA LEU A 541 -24.53 19.08 10.16
C LEU A 541 -23.11 19.64 10.26
N PRO A 542 -22.70 20.25 11.38
CA PRO A 542 -21.29 20.17 11.80
C PRO A 542 -20.94 18.70 12.11
N SER A 543 -19.67 18.42 12.39
CA SER A 543 -19.26 17.13 12.95
C SER A 543 -20.09 16.76 14.20
N SER A 544 -20.95 15.76 14.06
CA SER A 544 -22.02 15.43 15.02
C SER A 544 -22.34 13.94 15.04
N ILE A 545 -23.26 13.54 15.92
CA ILE A 545 -23.84 12.20 15.99
C ILE A 545 -25.28 12.29 15.48
N ILE A 546 -25.63 11.50 14.48
CA ILE A 546 -27.03 11.21 14.16
C ILE A 546 -27.43 10.03 15.04
N ARG A 547 -28.22 10.31 16.08
CA ARG A 547 -28.87 9.28 16.90
C ARG A 547 -30.18 8.89 16.25
N ILE A 548 -30.41 7.60 16.02
CA ILE A 548 -31.66 7.07 15.47
C ILE A 548 -32.27 6.12 16.48
N TRP A 549 -33.57 6.21 16.67
CA TRP A 549 -34.37 5.27 17.44
C TRP A 549 -35.26 4.46 16.49
N ARG A 550 -35.52 3.21 16.86
CA ARG A 550 -36.49 2.34 16.18
C ARG A 550 -37.38 1.63 17.19
N GLY A 551 -38.64 1.41 16.81
CA GLY A 551 -39.57 0.53 17.51
C GLY A 551 -40.69 0.04 16.58
N THR A 552 -41.63 -0.72 17.13
CA THR A 552 -42.78 -1.30 16.40
C THR A 552 -44.12 -0.68 16.79
N ALA A 553 -44.11 0.32 17.68
CA ALA A 553 -45.27 1.10 18.07
C ALA A 553 -44.91 2.60 18.10
N PRO A 554 -45.88 3.51 17.87
CA PRO A 554 -45.65 4.95 17.95
C PRO A 554 -45.04 5.38 19.29
N ASP A 555 -44.06 6.28 19.26
CA ASP A 555 -43.36 6.85 20.42
C ASP A 555 -42.73 5.82 21.40
N THR A 556 -42.64 4.55 20.99
CA THR A 556 -42.11 3.45 21.80
C THR A 556 -40.94 2.80 21.06
N TYR A 557 -39.73 3.02 21.56
CA TYR A 557 -38.50 2.55 20.91
C TYR A 557 -37.82 1.47 21.74
N ASP A 558 -37.41 0.39 21.07
CA ASP A 558 -36.76 -0.78 21.69
C ASP A 558 -35.25 -0.83 21.39
N ARG A 559 -34.74 0.14 20.63
CA ARG A 559 -33.34 0.27 20.29
C ARG A 559 -32.97 1.66 19.80
N TYR A 560 -31.68 1.96 19.85
CA TYR A 560 -31.11 3.16 19.23
C TYR A 560 -29.74 2.87 18.61
N VAL A 561 -29.26 3.78 17.76
CA VAL A 561 -27.92 3.73 17.18
C VAL A 561 -27.37 5.14 17.08
N ASP A 562 -26.05 5.28 17.27
CA ASP A 562 -25.33 6.54 17.13
C ASP A 562 -24.37 6.48 15.94
N ILE A 563 -24.62 7.33 14.96
CA ILE A 563 -23.85 7.38 13.71
C ILE A 563 -23.09 8.70 13.67
N PRO A 564 -21.75 8.72 13.86
CA PRO A 564 -20.97 9.92 13.65
C PRO A 564 -21.10 10.36 12.19
N THR A 565 -21.04 11.66 11.96
CA THR A 565 -21.03 12.28 10.63
C THR A 565 -20.00 13.41 10.61
N PRO A 566 -19.16 13.53 9.55
CA PRO A 566 -18.21 14.62 9.37
C PRO A 566 -18.89 15.97 9.09
N GLY A 567 -20.21 15.97 8.99
CA GLY A 567 -21.00 17.11 8.55
C GLY A 567 -21.49 16.98 7.11
N GLY A 568 -22.37 17.91 6.70
CA GLY A 568 -23.05 17.88 5.41
C GLY A 568 -24.55 18.18 5.52
N TYR A 569 -25.23 18.24 4.37
CA TYR A 569 -26.65 18.63 4.29
C TYR A 569 -27.64 17.47 4.33
N VAL A 570 -27.27 16.33 3.74
CA VAL A 570 -28.13 15.17 3.58
C VAL A 570 -27.30 13.90 3.78
N VAL A 571 -27.76 13.01 4.66
CA VAL A 571 -27.17 11.69 4.88
C VAL A 571 -28.21 10.63 4.54
N TYR A 572 -27.84 9.70 3.67
CA TYR A 572 -28.64 8.52 3.33
C TYR A 572 -28.10 7.34 4.12
N LEU A 573 -28.98 6.74 4.92
CA LEU A 573 -28.67 5.63 5.80
C LEU A 573 -29.57 4.45 5.44
N HIS A 574 -29.17 3.25 5.82
CA HIS A 574 -29.91 2.03 5.50
C HIS A 574 -30.02 1.13 6.72
N ASP A 575 -31.22 0.99 7.25
CA ASP A 575 -31.54 0.00 8.28
C ASP A 575 -31.69 -1.38 7.62
N THR A 576 -30.77 -2.27 7.92
CA THR A 576 -30.77 -3.66 7.43
C THR A 576 -31.45 -4.61 8.41
N GLY A 577 -32.10 -4.12 9.46
CA GLY A 577 -32.73 -4.92 10.51
C GLY A 577 -31.82 -5.09 11.73
N GLY A 578 -30.58 -5.54 11.51
CA GLY A 578 -29.56 -5.71 12.57
C GLY A 578 -28.68 -4.47 12.82
N ALA A 579 -28.54 -3.59 11.83
CA ALA A 579 -27.71 -2.39 11.90
C ALA A 579 -28.27 -1.28 11.01
N VAL A 580 -27.83 -0.04 11.23
CA VAL A 580 -28.05 1.09 10.33
C VAL A 580 -26.73 1.48 9.71
N SER A 581 -26.57 1.27 8.41
CA SER A 581 -25.35 1.60 7.67
C SER A 581 -24.06 1.04 8.28
N GLY A 582 -24.16 -0.18 8.82
CA GLY A 582 -23.07 -0.89 9.49
C GLY A 582 -22.94 -0.63 10.99
N TYR A 583 -23.65 0.37 11.54
CA TYR A 583 -23.67 0.64 12.98
C TYR A 583 -24.74 -0.21 13.66
N GLU A 584 -24.33 -1.00 14.65
CA GLU A 584 -25.22 -1.91 15.37
C GLU A 584 -26.30 -1.19 16.17
N TRP A 585 -27.48 -1.81 16.20
CA TRP A 585 -28.54 -1.40 17.10
C TRP A 585 -28.18 -1.73 18.56
N ILE A 586 -28.26 -0.73 19.43
CA ILE A 586 -28.10 -0.86 20.87
C ILE A 586 -29.48 -1.06 21.51
N ILE A 587 -29.66 -2.18 22.20
CA ILE A 587 -30.94 -2.57 22.83
C ILE A 587 -30.98 -2.31 24.35
N ALA A 588 -29.85 -1.95 24.95
CA ALA A 588 -29.73 -1.67 26.38
C ALA A 588 -29.58 -0.17 26.64
N GLY A 589 -30.17 0.32 27.74
CA GLY A 589 -30.01 1.71 28.18
C GLY A 589 -30.50 2.74 27.15
N ILE A 590 -31.64 2.47 26.51
CA ILE A 590 -32.19 3.29 25.42
C ILE A 590 -32.44 4.72 25.92
N PRO A 591 -31.74 5.74 25.40
CA PRO A 591 -31.95 7.12 25.81
C PRO A 591 -33.34 7.58 25.37
N THR A 592 -34.05 8.33 26.22
CA THR A 592 -35.29 8.99 25.80
C THR A 592 -34.99 10.03 24.71
N PRO A 593 -35.75 10.06 23.60
CA PRO A 593 -35.63 11.15 22.64
C PRO A 593 -35.82 12.52 23.32
N PRO A 594 -35.04 13.55 22.96
CA PRO A 594 -35.13 14.86 23.60
C PRO A 594 -36.53 15.46 23.44
N THR A 595 -37.04 16.09 24.50
CA THR A 595 -38.38 16.71 24.51
C THR A 595 -38.40 18.06 23.82
N VAL A 596 -37.29 18.81 23.91
CA VAL A 596 -37.07 20.13 23.28
C VAL A 596 -35.77 20.13 22.50
N ASN A 597 -35.67 21.00 21.49
CA ASN A 597 -34.40 21.24 20.81
C ASN A 597 -33.54 22.14 21.70
N THR A 598 -32.30 21.72 21.95
CA THR A 598 -31.31 22.52 22.68
C THR A 598 -30.23 22.92 21.70
N LEU A 599 -29.95 24.22 21.59
CA LEU A 599 -28.94 24.77 20.69
C LEU A 599 -27.86 25.46 21.53
N TYR A 600 -26.68 24.87 21.57
CA TYR A 600 -25.46 25.48 22.10
C TYR A 600 -24.53 25.77 20.93
N GLU A 601 -24.15 27.03 20.78
CA GLU A 601 -23.11 27.49 19.85
C GLU A 601 -21.80 27.64 20.60
N GLY A 602 -20.73 27.04 20.14
CA GLY A 602 -19.50 27.08 20.92
C GLY A 602 -18.25 26.65 20.19
N THR A 603 -17.17 26.71 20.93
CA THR A 603 -15.82 26.40 20.52
C THR A 603 -15.23 25.39 21.50
N MET A 604 -14.55 24.36 21.01
CA MET A 604 -13.64 23.58 21.84
C MET A 604 -12.21 24.08 21.63
N PHE A 605 -11.56 24.37 22.74
CA PHE A 605 -10.19 24.84 22.81
C PHE A 605 -9.21 23.70 23.08
N LEU A 606 -7.93 24.00 22.91
CA LEU A 606 -6.82 23.13 23.26
C LEU A 606 -6.96 22.60 24.70
N GLY A 607 -6.81 21.29 24.87
CA GLY A 607 -6.98 20.61 26.16
C GLY A 607 -8.39 20.07 26.44
N GLY A 608 -9.32 20.20 25.49
CA GLY A 608 -10.66 19.61 25.55
C GLY A 608 -11.72 20.46 26.28
N LYS A 609 -11.36 21.68 26.68
CA LYS A 609 -12.28 22.62 27.33
C LYS A 609 -13.24 23.20 26.29
N ARG A 610 -14.51 23.31 26.67
CA ARG A 610 -15.56 23.87 25.83
C ARG A 610 -15.96 25.25 26.32
N GLU A 611 -16.15 26.18 25.40
CA GLU A 611 -16.77 27.47 25.64
C GLU A 611 -17.95 27.66 24.69
N PHE A 612 -19.10 28.09 25.19
CA PHE A 612 -20.30 28.21 24.36
C PHE A 612 -21.28 29.23 24.89
N ASN A 613 -22.13 29.72 23.99
CA ASN A 613 -23.21 30.64 24.30
C ASN A 613 -24.44 29.88 24.77
N ALA A 614 -25.02 30.31 25.88
CA ALA A 614 -26.27 29.78 26.44
C ALA A 614 -27.04 30.90 27.15
N THR A 615 -28.36 30.80 27.25
CA THR A 615 -29.19 31.77 28.00
C THR A 615 -29.34 31.42 29.49
N ALA A 616 -28.84 30.25 29.90
CA ALA A 616 -28.87 29.75 31.28
C ALA A 616 -27.74 28.73 31.49
N ALA A 617 -27.41 28.48 32.76
CA ALA A 617 -26.52 27.37 33.13
C ALA A 617 -27.09 26.04 32.60
N PRO A 618 -26.29 25.21 31.92
CA PRO A 618 -26.77 23.92 31.43
C PRO A 618 -27.25 23.01 32.56
N THR A 619 -28.42 22.43 32.36
CA THR A 619 -29.06 21.51 33.32
C THR A 619 -28.96 20.04 32.89
N ALA A 620 -28.52 19.79 31.66
CA ALA A 620 -28.34 18.47 31.07
C ALA A 620 -27.00 18.40 30.33
N GLY A 621 -26.55 17.19 30.04
CA GLY A 621 -25.27 16.92 29.35
C GLY A 621 -24.15 16.52 30.30
N THR A 622 -23.05 16.02 29.73
CA THR A 622 -21.84 15.64 30.47
C THR A 622 -20.82 16.77 30.34
N TRP A 623 -20.40 17.33 31.47
CA TRP A 623 -19.53 18.51 31.55
C TRP A 623 -18.20 18.18 32.24
N ALA A 624 -17.12 18.80 31.78
CA ALA A 624 -15.78 18.62 32.31
C ALA A 624 -15.34 19.88 33.05
N VAL A 625 -14.53 19.71 34.11
CA VAL A 625 -14.04 20.85 34.89
C VAL A 625 -13.27 21.81 33.99
N GLY A 626 -13.67 23.09 34.01
CA GLY A 626 -13.14 24.13 33.15
C GLY A 626 -13.92 24.42 31.87
N ASP A 627 -15.02 23.70 31.61
CA ASP A 627 -15.99 24.12 30.59
C ASP A 627 -16.68 25.43 31.00
N ARG A 628 -17.06 26.24 30.03
CA ARG A 628 -17.59 27.59 30.23
C ARG A 628 -18.82 27.86 29.36
N ALA A 629 -19.89 28.36 29.96
CA ALA A 629 -21.10 28.79 29.27
C ALA A 629 -21.20 30.32 29.39
N ILE A 630 -21.00 31.05 28.29
CA ILE A 630 -21.18 32.50 28.20
C ILE A 630 -22.68 32.80 28.15
N ASN A 631 -23.15 33.71 29.01
CA ASN A 631 -24.54 34.13 28.94
C ASN A 631 -24.76 34.97 27.67
N SER A 632 -25.55 34.47 26.73
CA SER A 632 -25.83 35.15 25.46
C SER A 632 -26.87 36.26 25.57
N ALA A 633 -27.55 36.37 26.72
CA ALA A 633 -28.53 37.41 27.01
C ALA A 633 -28.47 37.84 28.49
N PRO A 634 -27.35 38.42 28.96
CA PRO A 634 -27.22 38.80 30.36
C PRO A 634 -28.11 40.02 30.66
N ALA A 635 -28.87 39.93 31.75
CA ALA A 635 -29.61 41.05 32.33
C ALA A 635 -28.95 41.49 33.65
N VAL A 636 -29.22 42.71 34.10
CA VAL A 636 -28.73 43.21 35.40
C VAL A 636 -29.12 42.24 36.51
N GLY A 637 -28.13 41.78 37.29
CA GLY A 637 -28.34 40.78 38.35
C GLY A 637 -28.33 39.33 37.89
N GLN A 638 -28.18 39.04 36.59
CA GLN A 638 -27.96 37.68 36.06
C GLN A 638 -26.45 37.41 35.87
N PRO A 639 -26.01 36.14 35.93
CA PRO A 639 -24.63 35.76 35.64
C PRO A 639 -24.16 36.18 34.24
N LYS A 640 -22.92 36.66 34.11
CA LYS A 640 -22.25 36.95 32.83
C LYS A 640 -21.85 35.68 32.08
N ALA A 641 -21.50 34.66 32.85
CA ALA A 641 -21.12 33.33 32.37
C ALA A 641 -21.21 32.35 33.54
N TRP A 642 -21.06 31.07 33.23
CA TRP A 642 -20.92 29.99 34.19
C TRP A 642 -19.67 29.18 33.85
N SER A 643 -18.94 28.69 34.86
CA SER A 643 -17.88 27.70 34.72
C SER A 643 -18.26 26.39 35.39
N TYR A 644 -17.88 25.27 34.81
CA TYR A 644 -18.10 23.96 35.39
C TYR A 644 -16.93 23.58 36.30
N THR A 645 -17.20 23.39 37.59
CA THR A 645 -16.22 22.98 38.63
C THR A 645 -16.56 21.61 39.23
N GLY A 646 -17.42 20.85 38.54
CA GLY A 646 -18.17 19.71 39.08
C GLY A 646 -19.67 20.01 39.18
N THR A 647 -20.02 21.29 39.26
CA THR A 647 -21.36 21.86 39.01
C THR A 647 -21.18 23.21 38.31
N TRP A 648 -22.24 23.74 37.67
CA TRP A 648 -22.19 25.06 37.03
C TRP A 648 -22.23 26.18 38.06
N THR A 649 -21.14 26.96 38.13
CA THR A 649 -20.96 28.08 39.06
C THR A 649 -20.95 29.39 38.29
N SER A 650 -21.68 30.41 38.77
CA SER A 650 -21.69 31.76 38.18
C SER A 650 -20.28 32.38 38.24
N GLU A 651 -19.83 32.99 37.15
CA GLU A 651 -18.58 33.78 37.09
C GLU A 651 -18.78 35.26 37.48
N GLY A 652 -19.89 35.57 38.15
CA GLY A 652 -20.27 36.92 38.56
C GLY A 652 -21.41 37.49 37.71
N ASN A 653 -22.18 38.40 38.30
CA ASN A 653 -23.37 38.98 37.67
C ASN A 653 -23.04 40.25 36.87
N LEU A 654 -23.87 40.55 35.88
CA LEU A 654 -23.82 41.79 35.10
C LEU A 654 -24.16 43.01 35.95
#